data_AF-A0A7C8PU92-F1
#
_entry.id   AF-A0A7C8PU92-F1
#
_cell.length_a   1.000
_cell.length_b   1.000
_cell.length_c   1.000
_cell.angle_alpha   90.00
_cell.angle_beta   90.00
_cell.angle_gamma   90.00
#
_symmetry.space_group_name_H-M   'P 1'
#
loop_
_entity.id
_entity.type
_entity.pdbx_description
1 polymer ?
#
loop_
_entity_poly.entity_id
_entity_poly.type
_entity_poly.pdbx_seq_one_letter_code
_entity_poly.pdbx_strand_id
1 'polypeptide(L)'
;MSSSGSTSKAAAAAKEQYDLCFITDATGSMATYLAALQHSLPQILALSNLTSAFTSISIIAYRDYDNDNLRFNRQIEFSGWHHVGMPHTNANNKVDLIKFAKNIEICGGADYPEASKSAVWTLIKNLNPGRRTLCFWYTDAPPHSEVSRSWGGQRQKELAALKKHPIGMECTDWISCCRLMAKHKVQVMSVLDGSLGVHASWYVILSAATNGVAVALDKVEAHSISLVSMDLLMAWLSQTPRSATETGVMALSWPSSLAKKFKAVKDETPKNSGGFLPKFDNDKVLAHPLTKQQYDVNRDVHHRREAVQDFALHFAQDTEYQALVYGTLETIIEFDVSTISLNPVFGELWRVMCAERNSPARDKVVNAFAVAVGNMADGPIKNNMKVWLEESYNQTKEIERIIASVPAEDVYPAVCIDPTEAGVGAAHWIRGDLLEIARSCHHTVLKRLGKVLTKLVFIPSKEECPEHLRDDKIVEKIPFVLANKEHKRQFWKILLHLVLPGTYLSARAGALLAALCTKIGVQIPGLQEAARETLVAFRGKWADIEVGENWSLECMRLLVHCDEKDRKNGKDGILTDFEVSLFKTLNGYKLAELNLDTELVARIPFTPEKTTGYIGPLIKCRRCKHDRSVTIMSKDGICGICAVPSKDWKNPKEREDAVAIRAETEQGEKTPRHWVECGSSECRCAYVVYDIDKLNVKPKCHYCRYPAAGKAPFVSCKTCTNRVIWPEEYRTEAAKDFQCVFCEEGRPTIVDRPTTARELNKENTAAWIIGQKGLTIGFTGRSIYATVKAHTAEVLYDNISIFSQTTDLSLTIRKKPIQNVNELLEQYQKWISSNTIEYKTCNLCFDSSFKPQDLHEACGRRGCHNKICTDCIKSWYGMNEPGKMVNLNSLHCPFCRREPAAKILRGYGLNVATLAGVQEAVKKRGKWIFGWCVDCDTAKIWMARVCAQGGQPAELNGFVCEECEEKKRKPGERDMKHCPKCSVLTEKMAGCNHITCPCGQHWCYVCGKASPAGLIYDHLRREHGGLFFADNNDGDDDDDY
;
A
#
# COMPACT_ATOMS: atom_id res chain seq x y z
N MET A 1 -15.86 76.85 45.88
CA MET A 1 -15.26 75.56 46.27
C MET A 1 -15.71 74.49 45.29
N SER A 2 -14.75 73.70 44.86
CA SER A 2 -14.67 72.87 43.66
C SER A 2 -15.04 71.40 43.89
N SER A 3 -15.66 70.76 42.90
CA SER A 3 -15.44 69.34 42.51
C SER A 3 -16.23 69.07 41.22
N SER A 4 -15.61 69.14 40.04
CA SER A 4 -14.96 68.03 39.31
C SER A 4 -15.95 66.99 38.75
N GLY A 5 -16.15 67.04 37.42
CA GLY A 5 -16.79 65.99 36.63
C GLY A 5 -16.47 66.21 35.15
N SER A 6 -15.24 65.87 34.73
CA SER A 6 -14.89 65.85 33.30
C SER A 6 -15.33 64.53 32.70
N THR A 7 -16.24 64.61 31.72
CA THR A 7 -16.63 63.50 30.86
C THR A 7 -15.51 63.26 29.84
N SER A 8 -14.74 62.19 30.03
CA SER A 8 -13.78 61.69 29.05
C SER A 8 -14.49 60.96 27.91
N LYS A 9 -14.36 61.49 26.69
CA LYS A 9 -14.59 60.76 25.44
C LYS A 9 -13.49 59.71 25.27
N ALA A 10 -13.79 58.45 25.56
CA ALA A 10 -13.02 57.31 25.06
C ALA A 10 -13.62 56.85 23.74
N ALA A 11 -13.05 57.30 22.61
CA ALA A 11 -13.33 56.72 21.31
C ALA A 11 -12.64 55.35 21.23
N ALA A 12 -13.42 54.27 21.10
CA ALA A 12 -12.90 52.95 20.77
C ALA A 12 -12.19 53.00 19.41
N ALA A 13 -10.91 52.63 19.37
CA ALA A 13 -10.14 52.55 18.13
C ALA A 13 -10.70 51.45 17.22
N ALA A 14 -11.14 51.79 16.01
CA ALA A 14 -11.61 50.82 15.02
C ALA A 14 -10.43 49.96 14.50
N LYS A 15 -10.57 48.63 14.51
CA LYS A 15 -9.60 47.65 13.95
C LYS A 15 -9.33 47.96 12.46
N GLU A 16 -8.06 48.05 12.06
CA GLU A 16 -7.69 48.26 10.65
C GLU A 16 -8.05 47.03 9.79
N GLN A 17 -8.75 47.23 8.67
CA GLN A 17 -9.16 46.17 7.72
C GLN A 17 -8.20 46.08 6.53
N TYR A 18 -7.89 44.85 6.11
CA TYR A 18 -7.00 44.53 4.99
C TYR A 18 -7.74 43.75 3.90
N ASP A 19 -7.49 44.08 2.64
CA ASP A 19 -7.89 43.33 1.45
C ASP A 19 -6.64 42.73 0.79
N LEU A 20 -6.78 41.61 0.05
CA LEU A 20 -5.69 40.93 -0.66
C LEU A 20 -5.98 40.87 -2.16
N CYS A 21 -5.04 41.29 -3.01
CA CYS A 21 -5.17 41.24 -4.46
C CYS A 21 -4.00 40.48 -5.11
N PHE A 22 -4.30 39.57 -6.03
CA PHE A 22 -3.31 38.97 -6.91
C PHE A 22 -3.38 39.67 -8.27
N ILE A 23 -2.26 40.21 -8.73
CA ILE A 23 -2.11 40.74 -10.08
C ILE A 23 -1.16 39.81 -10.83
N THR A 24 -1.65 39.20 -11.91
CA THR A 24 -0.86 38.28 -12.71
C THR A 24 -0.84 38.71 -14.17
N ASP A 25 0.33 38.63 -14.76
CA ASP A 25 0.48 38.57 -16.21
C ASP A 25 -0.10 37.23 -16.71
N ALA A 26 -0.85 37.27 -17.82
CA ALA A 26 -1.55 36.13 -18.42
C ALA A 26 -1.19 35.90 -19.89
N THR A 27 0.00 36.34 -20.30
CA THR A 27 0.59 36.10 -21.63
C THR A 27 1.23 34.71 -21.76
N GLY A 28 1.61 34.33 -22.99
CA GLY A 28 2.07 32.98 -23.37
C GLY A 28 3.10 32.33 -22.42
N SER A 29 4.01 33.11 -21.85
CA SER A 29 5.12 32.65 -21.00
C SER A 29 4.73 32.43 -19.53
N MET A 30 3.54 32.89 -19.09
CA MET A 30 3.12 32.88 -17.68
C MET A 30 2.42 31.58 -17.23
N ALA A 31 2.45 30.52 -18.05
CA ALA A 31 1.78 29.25 -17.74
C ALA A 31 2.16 28.67 -16.37
N THR A 32 3.43 28.75 -16.00
CA THR A 32 3.94 28.22 -14.73
C THR A 32 3.48 29.05 -13.52
N TYR A 33 3.39 30.38 -13.66
CA TYR A 33 2.90 31.27 -12.60
C TYR A 33 1.39 31.13 -12.38
N LEU A 34 0.61 30.97 -13.45
CA LEU A 34 -0.82 30.71 -13.34
C LEU A 34 -1.11 29.35 -12.69
N ALA A 35 -0.34 28.32 -13.04
CA ALA A 35 -0.42 27.02 -12.37
C ALA A 35 -0.08 27.14 -10.86
N ALA A 36 0.93 27.94 -10.50
CA ALA A 36 1.29 28.20 -9.10
C ALA A 36 0.17 28.94 -8.33
N LEU A 37 -0.45 29.94 -8.95
CA LEU A 37 -1.59 30.65 -8.37
C LEU A 37 -2.78 29.70 -8.16
N GLN A 38 -3.11 28.88 -9.15
CA GLN A 38 -4.19 27.88 -9.04
C GLN A 38 -3.94 26.86 -7.92
N HIS A 39 -2.68 26.51 -7.67
CA HIS A 39 -2.28 25.60 -6.59
C HIS A 39 -2.32 26.26 -5.20
N SER A 40 -1.84 27.50 -5.07
CA SER A 40 -1.73 28.22 -3.79
C SER A 40 -3.05 28.84 -3.33
N LEU A 41 -3.93 29.24 -4.26
CA LEU A 41 -5.15 30.00 -3.95
C LEU A 41 -6.08 29.30 -2.94
N PRO A 42 -6.39 27.99 -3.02
CA PRO A 42 -7.21 27.32 -2.01
C PRO A 42 -6.60 27.38 -0.61
N GLN A 43 -5.28 27.28 -0.51
CA GLN A 43 -4.55 27.35 0.75
C GLN A 43 -4.60 28.77 1.33
N ILE A 44 -4.49 29.80 0.48
CA ILE A 44 -4.59 31.22 0.88
C ILE A 44 -6.00 31.55 1.35
N LEU A 45 -7.04 31.02 0.68
CA LEU A 45 -8.43 31.16 1.11
C LEU A 45 -8.66 30.52 2.47
N ALA A 46 -8.17 29.30 2.67
CA ALA A 46 -8.24 28.60 3.95
C ALA A 46 -7.52 29.37 5.08
N LEU A 47 -6.29 29.82 4.83
CA LEU A 47 -5.51 30.61 5.79
C LEU A 47 -6.22 31.94 6.11
N SER A 48 -6.78 32.61 5.10
CA SER A 48 -7.50 33.88 5.29
C SER A 48 -8.76 33.70 6.15
N ASN A 49 -9.45 32.57 5.99
CA ASN A 49 -10.64 32.24 6.77
C ASN A 49 -10.29 31.93 8.23
N LEU A 50 -9.22 31.19 8.48
CA LEU A 50 -8.75 30.86 9.84
C LEU A 50 -8.17 32.06 10.58
N THR A 51 -7.38 32.89 9.89
CA THR A 51 -6.69 34.03 10.51
C THR A 51 -7.56 35.27 10.61
N SER A 52 -8.69 35.32 9.89
CA SER A 52 -9.48 36.55 9.67
C SER A 52 -8.60 37.74 9.26
N ALA A 53 -7.47 37.48 8.60
CA ALA A 53 -6.47 38.51 8.28
C ALA A 53 -6.92 39.42 7.15
N PHE A 54 -7.77 38.91 6.25
CA PHE A 54 -8.28 39.64 5.10
C PHE A 54 -9.80 39.67 5.10
N THR A 55 -10.36 40.82 4.71
CA THR A 55 -11.81 41.02 4.57
C THR A 55 -12.29 40.59 3.19
N SER A 56 -11.48 40.84 2.15
CA SER A 56 -11.81 40.46 0.79
C SER A 56 -10.56 40.09 -0.02
N ILE A 57 -10.73 39.20 -1.00
CA ILE A 57 -9.66 38.72 -1.88
C ILE A 57 -10.08 38.94 -3.34
N SER A 58 -9.16 39.35 -4.21
CA SER A 58 -9.41 39.48 -5.65
C SER A 58 -8.22 39.05 -6.52
N ILE A 59 -8.49 38.76 -7.79
CA ILE A 59 -7.51 38.46 -8.84
C ILE A 59 -7.75 39.41 -10.03
N ILE A 60 -6.66 39.99 -10.55
CA ILE A 60 -6.59 40.76 -11.79
C ILE A 60 -5.61 40.04 -12.72
N ALA A 61 -6.06 39.68 -13.91
CA ALA A 61 -5.22 39.17 -14.98
C ALA A 61 -5.07 40.25 -16.05
N TYR A 62 -3.83 40.57 -16.44
CA TYR A 62 -3.54 41.53 -17.51
C TYR A 62 -2.72 40.90 -18.63
N ARG A 63 -2.90 41.44 -19.84
CA ARG A 63 -2.26 41.02 -21.08
C ARG A 63 -2.06 42.24 -21.97
N ASP A 64 -1.53 42.05 -23.16
CA ASP A 64 -1.38 43.12 -24.14
C ASP A 64 -2.68 43.52 -24.90
N TYR A 65 -2.69 44.70 -25.52
CA TYR A 65 -3.76 45.28 -26.35
C TYR A 65 -3.72 44.80 -27.82
N ASP A 66 -3.28 43.57 -28.06
CA ASP A 66 -3.31 42.97 -29.39
C ASP A 66 -4.73 42.83 -29.94
N ASN A 67 -4.82 42.57 -31.25
CA ASN A 67 -6.11 42.58 -31.95
C ASN A 67 -7.07 41.51 -31.45
N ASP A 68 -6.57 40.36 -30.99
CA ASP A 68 -7.39 39.27 -30.48
C ASP A 68 -7.89 39.60 -29.07
N ASN A 69 -7.01 40.09 -28.19
CA ASN A 69 -7.38 40.53 -26.85
C ASN A 69 -8.38 41.68 -26.88
N LEU A 70 -8.23 42.64 -27.80
CA LEU A 70 -9.20 43.72 -28.01
C LEU A 70 -10.55 43.21 -28.53
N ARG A 71 -10.54 42.23 -29.45
CA ARG A 71 -11.76 41.66 -30.04
C ARG A 71 -12.61 40.93 -29.01
N PHE A 72 -11.97 40.23 -28.06
CA PHE A 72 -12.64 39.46 -27.02
C PHE A 72 -12.72 40.20 -25.67
N ASN A 73 -12.25 41.45 -25.60
CA ASN A 73 -12.18 42.27 -24.39
C ASN A 73 -11.43 41.58 -23.22
N ARG A 74 -10.29 40.95 -23.54
CA ARG A 74 -9.45 40.14 -22.63
C ARG A 74 -8.18 40.83 -22.17
N GLN A 75 -7.96 42.09 -22.54
CA GLN A 75 -6.77 42.85 -22.16
C GLN A 75 -6.61 42.96 -20.62
N ILE A 76 -7.73 43.07 -19.89
CA ILE A 76 -7.78 43.10 -18.43
C ILE A 76 -9.02 42.35 -17.96
N GLU A 77 -8.84 41.37 -17.09
CA GLU A 77 -9.92 40.65 -16.41
C GLU A 77 -9.83 40.87 -14.91
N PHE A 78 -10.95 41.24 -14.29
CA PHE A 78 -11.06 41.43 -12.85
C PHE A 78 -12.13 40.50 -12.30
N SER A 79 -11.76 39.67 -11.33
CA SER A 79 -12.67 38.72 -10.69
C SER A 79 -13.78 39.38 -9.85
N GLY A 80 -13.57 40.63 -9.40
CA GLY A 80 -14.37 41.20 -8.32
C GLY A 80 -13.79 40.85 -6.95
N TRP A 81 -14.35 41.45 -5.89
CA TRP A 81 -13.95 41.15 -4.52
C TRP A 81 -14.74 39.98 -3.94
N HIS A 82 -14.04 38.92 -3.55
CA HIS A 82 -14.59 37.82 -2.77
C HIS A 82 -14.48 38.12 -1.28
N HIS A 83 -15.60 38.17 -0.55
CA HIS A 83 -15.60 38.43 0.88
C HIS A 83 -15.35 37.16 1.71
N VAL A 84 -14.38 37.24 2.63
CA VAL A 84 -13.98 36.12 3.50
C VAL A 84 -14.95 35.96 4.67
N GLY A 85 -15.40 34.73 4.97
CA GLY A 85 -16.15 34.41 6.19
C GLY A 85 -17.67 34.65 6.21
N MET A 86 -18.32 35.10 5.12
CA MET A 86 -19.78 35.26 5.09
C MET A 86 -20.53 33.99 4.61
N PRO A 87 -21.54 33.49 5.36
CA PRO A 87 -22.32 32.31 4.97
C PRO A 87 -23.20 32.55 3.72
N HIS A 88 -23.37 31.48 2.94
CA HIS A 88 -23.99 31.41 1.61
C HIS A 88 -25.50 31.76 1.56
N THR A 89 -25.90 33.01 1.85
CA THR A 89 -27.33 33.36 1.89
C THR A 89 -27.80 34.38 0.85
N ASN A 90 -26.93 35.08 0.12
CA ASN A 90 -27.34 36.03 -0.94
C ASN A 90 -26.72 35.70 -2.30
N ALA A 91 -27.55 35.22 -3.22
CA ALA A 91 -27.16 34.56 -4.48
C ALA A 91 -26.73 35.49 -5.65
N ASN A 92 -26.81 36.82 -5.51
CA ASN A 92 -26.70 37.72 -6.68
C ASN A 92 -25.33 38.36 -6.94
N ASN A 93 -24.27 38.04 -6.18
CA ASN A 93 -22.93 38.59 -6.46
C ASN A 93 -21.78 37.69 -5.93
N LYS A 94 -21.83 36.38 -6.21
CA LYS A 94 -20.83 35.43 -5.70
C LYS A 94 -19.62 35.33 -6.64
N VAL A 95 -18.50 35.92 -6.26
CA VAL A 95 -17.21 35.75 -6.94
C VAL A 95 -16.59 34.42 -6.51
N ASP A 96 -16.48 33.47 -7.44
CA ASP A 96 -15.73 32.22 -7.26
C ASP A 96 -14.31 32.40 -7.81
N LEU A 97 -13.36 32.67 -6.90
CA LEU A 97 -11.97 32.94 -7.26
C LEU A 97 -11.27 31.70 -7.84
N ILE A 98 -11.63 30.49 -7.40
CA ILE A 98 -11.02 29.25 -7.89
C ILE A 98 -11.46 29.01 -9.33
N LYS A 99 -12.76 29.16 -9.61
CA LYS A 99 -13.30 29.06 -10.97
C LYS A 99 -12.73 30.16 -11.87
N PHE A 100 -12.63 31.39 -11.36
CA PHE A 100 -12.02 32.49 -12.11
C PHE A 100 -10.57 32.17 -12.48
N ALA A 101 -9.73 31.76 -11.52
CA ALA A 101 -8.32 31.43 -11.75
C ALA A 101 -8.13 30.28 -12.75
N LYS A 102 -9.02 29.28 -12.75
CA LYS A 102 -9.02 28.17 -13.73
C LYS A 102 -9.41 28.60 -15.14
N ASN A 103 -10.22 29.65 -15.27
CA ASN A 103 -10.74 30.15 -16.54
C ASN A 103 -9.86 31.24 -17.17
N ILE A 104 -8.76 31.65 -16.51
CA ILE A 104 -7.80 32.59 -17.09
C ILE A 104 -7.12 31.89 -18.28
N GLU A 105 -7.50 32.27 -19.49
CA GLU A 105 -6.87 31.76 -20.71
C GLU A 105 -5.54 32.45 -20.97
N ILE A 106 -4.52 31.68 -21.32
CA ILE A 106 -3.22 32.21 -21.71
C ILE A 106 -3.30 32.60 -23.18
N CYS A 107 -3.20 33.90 -23.48
CA CYS A 107 -3.25 34.39 -24.86
C CYS A 107 -2.52 35.73 -25.02
N GLY A 108 -2.03 35.99 -26.22
CA GLY A 108 -1.35 37.25 -26.55
C GLY A 108 0.12 37.31 -26.18
N GLY A 109 0.73 38.44 -26.59
CA GLY A 109 2.16 38.75 -26.51
C GLY A 109 2.68 39.27 -27.86
N ALA A 110 2.33 40.51 -28.22
CA ALA A 110 2.74 41.10 -29.50
C ALA A 110 4.13 41.76 -29.43
N ASP A 111 4.42 42.46 -28.34
CA ASP A 111 5.74 42.97 -27.95
C ASP A 111 6.17 42.44 -26.58
N TYR A 112 7.42 42.71 -26.21
CA TYR A 112 8.01 42.24 -24.95
C TYR A 112 7.46 42.95 -23.69
N PRO A 113 7.16 44.27 -23.70
CA PRO A 113 6.50 44.91 -22.57
C PRO A 113 4.99 44.68 -22.57
N GLU A 114 4.38 44.67 -21.39
CA GLU A 114 2.97 44.31 -21.19
C GLU A 114 2.15 45.47 -20.57
N ALA A 115 0.82 45.32 -20.54
CA ALA A 115 -0.13 46.33 -20.09
C ALA A 115 -0.25 46.50 -18.56
N SER A 116 0.89 46.54 -17.85
CA SER A 116 0.93 46.63 -16.39
C SER A 116 0.28 47.91 -15.84
N LYS A 117 0.29 49.01 -16.61
CA LYS A 117 -0.34 50.29 -16.21
C LYS A 117 -1.87 50.16 -16.15
N SER A 118 -2.45 49.40 -17.07
CA SER A 118 -3.88 49.08 -17.09
C SER A 118 -4.30 48.25 -15.88
N ALA A 119 -3.45 47.34 -15.41
CA ALA A 119 -3.69 46.56 -14.19
C ALA A 119 -3.72 47.46 -12.93
N VAL A 120 -2.77 48.39 -12.81
CA VAL A 120 -2.74 49.39 -11.71
C VAL A 120 -4.00 50.24 -11.72
N TRP A 121 -4.37 50.79 -12.88
CA TRP A 121 -5.59 51.59 -13.03
C TRP A 121 -6.84 50.80 -12.60
N THR A 122 -6.94 49.54 -13.03
CA THR A 122 -8.08 48.68 -12.71
C THR A 122 -8.18 48.37 -11.22
N LEU A 123 -7.06 48.09 -10.54
CA LEU A 123 -7.06 47.91 -9.09
C LEU A 123 -7.55 49.17 -8.38
N ILE A 124 -6.94 50.32 -8.68
CA ILE A 124 -7.22 51.58 -7.96
C ILE A 124 -8.66 52.03 -8.15
N LYS A 125 -9.22 51.84 -9.35
CA LYS A 125 -10.63 52.13 -9.64
C LYS A 125 -11.59 51.31 -8.75
N ASN A 126 -11.19 50.12 -8.34
CA ASN A 126 -12.04 49.16 -7.61
C ASN A 126 -11.64 49.00 -6.13
N LEU A 127 -10.76 49.84 -5.58
CA LEU A 127 -10.38 49.76 -4.16
C LEU A 127 -11.53 50.13 -3.23
N ASN A 128 -11.63 49.41 -2.10
CA ASN A 128 -12.57 49.73 -1.04
C ASN A 128 -12.08 50.95 -0.23
N PRO A 129 -12.87 52.03 -0.11
CA PRO A 129 -12.47 53.22 0.63
C PRO A 129 -12.15 52.91 2.10
N GLY A 130 -11.00 53.37 2.59
CA GLY A 130 -10.60 53.24 3.99
C GLY A 130 -9.90 51.93 4.39
N ARG A 131 -9.84 50.93 3.50
CA ARG A 131 -9.09 49.69 3.71
C ARG A 131 -7.66 49.79 3.18
N ARG A 132 -6.77 48.95 3.71
CA ARG A 132 -5.41 48.74 3.16
C ARG A 132 -5.43 47.52 2.25
N THR A 133 -4.58 47.49 1.23
CA THR A 133 -4.53 46.35 0.30
C THR A 133 -3.13 45.78 0.22
N LEU A 134 -2.99 44.49 0.46
CA LEU A 134 -1.79 43.72 0.12
C LEU A 134 -1.93 43.19 -1.31
N CYS A 135 -0.90 43.37 -2.13
CA CYS A 135 -0.91 42.99 -3.53
C CYS A 135 0.26 42.07 -3.85
N PHE A 136 0.01 40.86 -4.35
CA PHE A 136 1.03 40.01 -4.96
C PHE A 136 1.06 40.27 -6.47
N TRP A 137 2.24 40.52 -7.03
CA TRP A 137 2.42 40.82 -8.45
C TRP A 137 3.31 39.76 -9.11
N TYR A 138 2.76 39.01 -10.06
CA TYR A 138 3.47 37.99 -10.85
C TYR A 138 3.67 38.48 -12.29
N THR A 139 4.90 38.47 -12.78
CA THR A 139 5.25 38.90 -14.14
C THR A 139 6.66 38.51 -14.53
N ASP A 140 6.85 38.26 -15.82
CA ASP A 140 8.13 38.01 -16.48
C ASP A 140 8.55 39.15 -17.46
N ALA A 141 7.73 40.21 -17.55
CA ALA A 141 7.85 41.28 -18.55
C ALA A 141 7.79 42.71 -17.95
N PRO A 142 8.50 43.71 -18.54
CA PRO A 142 8.43 45.10 -18.10
C PRO A 142 7.11 45.79 -18.48
N PRO A 143 6.72 46.89 -17.80
CA PRO A 143 5.57 47.70 -18.21
C PRO A 143 5.84 48.46 -19.52
N HIS A 144 4.79 48.74 -20.31
CA HIS A 144 4.88 49.69 -21.42
C HIS A 144 5.39 51.07 -20.97
N SER A 145 6.56 51.46 -21.45
CA SER A 145 7.18 52.75 -21.13
C SER A 145 7.50 53.55 -22.39
N GLU A 146 7.80 54.85 -22.25
CA GLU A 146 8.26 55.69 -23.38
C GLU A 146 9.55 55.18 -24.04
N VAL A 147 10.40 54.48 -23.30
CA VAL A 147 11.65 53.92 -23.82
C VAL A 147 11.47 52.56 -24.48
N SER A 148 10.24 52.01 -24.41
CA SER A 148 9.95 50.69 -24.90
C SER A 148 9.53 50.63 -26.36
N ARG A 149 10.07 49.65 -27.09
CA ARG A 149 9.73 49.31 -28.47
C ARG A 149 8.33 48.72 -28.48
N SER A 150 7.37 49.49 -28.98
CA SER A 150 6.00 49.00 -29.11
C SER A 150 5.69 48.50 -30.52
N TRP A 151 5.60 47.18 -30.70
CA TRP A 151 5.25 46.56 -31.97
C TRP A 151 3.74 46.51 -32.15
N GLY A 152 3.21 47.05 -33.24
CA GLY A 152 1.75 47.08 -33.46
C GLY A 152 1.01 48.19 -32.66
N GLY A 153 1.75 49.12 -32.04
CA GLY A 153 1.21 50.31 -31.39
C GLY A 153 0.49 50.04 -30.06
N GLN A 154 0.90 48.99 -29.36
CA GLN A 154 0.26 48.50 -28.13
C GLN A 154 0.28 49.52 -27.00
N ARG A 155 1.42 50.17 -26.77
CA ARG A 155 1.54 51.29 -25.84
C ARG A 155 0.55 52.40 -26.16
N GLN A 156 0.37 52.76 -27.44
CA GLN A 156 -0.56 53.83 -27.83
C GLN A 156 -2.01 53.42 -27.57
N LYS A 157 -2.36 52.15 -27.79
CA LYS A 157 -3.69 51.59 -27.48
C LYS A 157 -3.94 51.58 -25.97
N GLU A 158 -2.97 51.16 -25.16
CA GLU A 158 -3.05 51.22 -23.71
C GLU A 158 -3.25 52.66 -23.21
N LEU A 159 -2.41 53.60 -23.68
CA LEU A 159 -2.54 55.01 -23.31
C LEU A 159 -3.88 55.60 -23.75
N ALA A 160 -4.40 55.21 -24.92
CA ALA A 160 -5.70 55.62 -25.39
C ALA A 160 -6.84 55.07 -24.51
N ALA A 161 -6.69 53.86 -23.94
CA ALA A 161 -7.64 53.30 -22.98
C ALA A 161 -7.57 54.04 -21.62
N LEU A 162 -6.37 54.28 -21.11
CA LEU A 162 -6.15 54.99 -19.84
C LEU A 162 -6.68 56.42 -19.86
N LYS A 163 -6.48 57.16 -20.97
CA LYS A 163 -6.94 58.55 -21.11
C LYS A 163 -8.46 58.72 -21.11
N LYS A 164 -9.25 57.64 -21.21
CA LYS A 164 -10.72 57.69 -21.15
C LYS A 164 -11.26 57.96 -19.74
N HIS A 165 -10.43 57.83 -18.70
CA HIS A 165 -10.87 57.97 -17.31
C HIS A 165 -9.92 58.91 -16.52
N PRO A 166 -10.43 59.77 -15.61
CA PRO A 166 -9.58 60.67 -14.82
C PRO A 166 -8.44 59.98 -14.07
N ILE A 167 -8.73 58.87 -13.37
CA ILE A 167 -7.73 58.05 -12.68
C ILE A 167 -6.72 57.45 -13.68
N GLY A 168 -7.16 57.06 -14.87
CA GLY A 168 -6.28 56.51 -15.90
C GLY A 168 -5.33 57.56 -16.49
N MET A 169 -5.73 58.83 -16.53
CA MET A 169 -4.82 59.94 -16.90
C MET A 169 -3.67 60.12 -15.91
N GLU A 170 -3.85 59.78 -14.63
CA GLU A 170 -2.79 59.77 -13.62
C GLU A 170 -1.86 58.54 -13.73
N CYS A 171 -2.26 57.52 -14.50
CA CYS A 171 -1.52 56.26 -14.71
C CYS A 171 -0.77 56.20 -16.05
N THR A 172 -0.52 57.33 -16.73
CA THR A 172 0.18 57.31 -18.03
C THR A 172 1.68 57.02 -17.92
N ASP A 173 2.27 57.31 -16.75
CA ASP A 173 3.68 57.04 -16.44
C ASP A 173 3.80 56.07 -15.26
N TRP A 174 4.78 55.16 -15.30
CA TRP A 174 4.95 54.11 -14.30
C TRP A 174 5.30 54.65 -12.91
N ILE A 175 6.07 55.73 -12.81
CA ILE A 175 6.39 56.34 -11.52
C ILE A 175 5.15 56.95 -10.89
N SER A 176 4.27 57.60 -11.67
CA SER A 176 2.96 58.03 -11.16
C SER A 176 2.09 56.86 -10.74
N CYS A 177 2.10 55.73 -11.46
CA CYS A 177 1.42 54.50 -11.04
C CYS A 177 1.90 54.04 -9.65
N CYS A 178 3.22 53.97 -9.43
CA CYS A 178 3.82 53.60 -8.15
C CYS A 178 3.40 54.54 -7.01
N ARG A 179 3.40 55.86 -7.27
CA ARG A 179 2.95 56.87 -6.28
C ARG A 179 1.47 56.76 -5.98
N LEU A 180 0.66 56.48 -6.99
CA LEU A 180 -0.79 56.36 -6.84
C LEU A 180 -1.12 55.13 -5.98
N MET A 181 -0.49 53.99 -6.23
CA MET A 181 -0.59 52.78 -5.38
C MET A 181 -0.21 53.08 -3.92
N ALA A 182 0.90 53.80 -3.69
CA ALA A 182 1.33 54.19 -2.35
C ALA A 182 0.34 55.16 -1.67
N LYS A 183 -0.20 56.15 -2.42
CA LYS A 183 -1.22 57.11 -1.95
C LYS A 183 -2.49 56.40 -1.50
N HIS A 184 -2.89 55.34 -2.21
CA HIS A 184 -4.06 54.52 -1.90
C HIS A 184 -3.78 53.40 -0.87
N LYS A 185 -2.62 53.44 -0.18
CA LYS A 185 -2.23 52.48 0.87
C LYS A 185 -2.17 51.02 0.38
N VAL A 186 -1.78 50.81 -0.88
CA VAL A 186 -1.48 49.49 -1.43
C VAL A 186 -0.03 49.14 -1.14
N GLN A 187 0.22 47.92 -0.64
CA GLN A 187 1.55 47.34 -0.41
C GLN A 187 1.80 46.24 -1.45
N VAL A 188 2.89 46.31 -2.23
CA VAL A 188 3.13 45.38 -3.35
C VAL A 188 4.31 44.44 -3.12
N MET A 189 4.03 43.14 -3.10
CA MET A 189 5.00 42.05 -3.13
C MET A 189 5.18 41.55 -4.57
N SER A 190 6.32 41.86 -5.18
CA SER A 190 6.61 41.48 -6.57
C SER A 190 7.39 40.17 -6.60
N VAL A 191 6.86 39.16 -7.30
CA VAL A 191 7.52 37.87 -7.52
C VAL A 191 7.85 37.77 -9.01
N LEU A 192 9.14 37.85 -9.32
CA LEU A 192 9.66 38.11 -10.66
C LEU A 192 10.48 36.93 -11.19
N ASP A 193 10.52 36.78 -12.52
CA ASP A 193 11.43 35.86 -13.19
C ASP A 193 12.88 36.40 -13.14
N GLY A 194 13.85 35.54 -12.80
CA GLY A 194 15.27 35.90 -12.74
C GLY A 194 15.84 36.39 -14.08
N SER A 195 15.21 36.04 -15.21
CA SER A 195 15.58 36.45 -16.55
C SER A 195 15.28 37.91 -16.88
N LEU A 196 14.42 38.61 -16.10
CA LEU A 196 14.18 40.05 -16.29
C LEU A 196 15.46 40.89 -16.20
N GLY A 197 16.47 40.42 -15.45
CA GLY A 197 17.74 41.12 -15.31
C GLY A 197 17.57 42.56 -14.82
N VAL A 198 17.92 43.54 -15.66
CA VAL A 198 17.77 44.98 -15.34
C VAL A 198 16.32 45.45 -15.37
N HIS A 199 15.42 44.79 -16.10
CA HIS A 199 14.00 45.14 -16.18
C HIS A 199 13.25 44.86 -14.89
N ALA A 200 13.81 44.04 -13.99
CA ALA A 200 13.26 43.87 -12.64
C ALA A 200 13.20 45.21 -11.87
N SER A 201 14.05 46.18 -12.23
CA SER A 201 14.06 47.52 -11.61
C SER A 201 12.70 48.23 -11.66
N TRP A 202 11.88 48.01 -12.69
CA TRP A 202 10.53 48.58 -12.79
C TRP A 202 9.65 48.19 -11.59
N TYR A 203 9.67 46.91 -11.21
CA TYR A 203 8.88 46.37 -10.10
C TYR A 203 9.57 46.53 -8.74
N VAL A 204 10.91 46.57 -8.70
CA VAL A 204 11.65 46.94 -7.48
C VAL A 204 11.29 48.36 -7.04
N ILE A 205 11.13 49.30 -7.99
CA ILE A 205 10.64 50.66 -7.69
C ILE A 205 9.22 50.63 -7.12
N LEU A 206 8.33 49.81 -7.69
CA LEU A 206 6.94 49.68 -7.24
C LEU A 206 6.87 49.14 -5.80
N SER A 207 7.59 48.06 -5.51
CA SER A 207 7.67 47.47 -4.18
C SER A 207 8.31 48.45 -3.18
N ALA A 208 9.40 49.14 -3.56
CA ALA A 208 10.02 50.14 -2.68
C ALA A 208 9.11 51.36 -2.41
N ALA A 209 8.36 51.84 -3.40
CA ALA A 209 7.42 52.95 -3.22
C ALA A 209 6.24 52.61 -2.30
N THR A 210 5.88 51.33 -2.22
CA THR A 210 4.71 50.83 -1.49
C THR A 210 5.06 50.16 -0.16
N ASN A 211 6.33 50.22 0.28
CA ASN A 211 6.87 49.48 1.43
C ASN A 211 6.61 47.96 1.34
N GLY A 212 6.69 47.40 0.14
CA GLY A 212 6.68 45.96 -0.12
C GLY A 212 8.07 45.42 -0.46
N VAL A 213 8.11 44.21 -1.01
CA VAL A 213 9.36 43.48 -1.33
C VAL A 213 9.33 42.95 -2.76
N ALA A 214 10.48 42.95 -3.43
CA ALA A 214 10.64 42.36 -4.75
C ALA A 214 11.61 41.17 -4.66
N VAL A 215 11.17 40.00 -5.09
CA VAL A 215 11.95 38.76 -5.13
C VAL A 215 12.07 38.25 -6.57
N ALA A 216 13.23 37.74 -6.92
CA ALA A 216 13.50 37.12 -8.21
C ALA A 216 13.83 35.64 -8.05
N LEU A 217 13.28 34.81 -8.93
CA LEU A 217 13.41 33.35 -8.92
C LEU A 217 14.39 32.89 -10.01
N ASP A 218 15.43 32.14 -9.65
CA ASP A 218 16.39 31.58 -10.61
C ASP A 218 15.80 30.38 -11.38
N LYS A 219 14.84 29.67 -10.79
CA LYS A 219 14.07 28.59 -11.41
C LYS A 219 12.58 28.85 -11.27
N VAL A 220 11.90 28.92 -12.41
CA VAL A 220 10.45 29.17 -12.48
C VAL A 220 9.73 27.82 -12.54
N GLU A 221 9.47 27.27 -11.36
CA GLU A 221 8.65 26.07 -11.17
C GLU A 221 7.41 26.43 -10.35
N ALA A 222 6.25 25.84 -10.71
CA ALA A 222 4.97 26.20 -10.08
C ALA A 222 4.98 25.96 -8.57
N HIS A 223 5.67 24.91 -8.13
CA HIS A 223 5.85 24.58 -6.72
C HIS A 223 6.65 25.65 -5.97
N SER A 224 7.81 26.08 -6.50
CA SER A 224 8.66 27.10 -5.90
C SER A 224 7.96 28.46 -5.79
N ILE A 225 7.19 28.86 -6.81
CA ILE A 225 6.42 30.12 -6.79
C ILE A 225 5.33 30.10 -5.71
N SER A 226 4.62 28.97 -5.59
CA SER A 226 3.60 28.77 -4.56
C SER A 226 4.22 28.87 -3.15
N LEU A 227 5.37 28.25 -2.95
CA LEU A 227 6.08 28.25 -1.67
C LEU A 227 6.58 29.64 -1.27
N VAL A 228 7.23 30.37 -2.18
CA VAL A 228 7.72 31.73 -1.91
C VAL A 228 6.57 32.70 -1.64
N SER A 229 5.47 32.59 -2.39
CA SER A 229 4.27 33.41 -2.17
C SER A 229 3.67 33.18 -0.77
N MET A 230 3.69 31.93 -0.30
CA MET A 230 3.26 31.58 1.04
C MET A 230 4.21 32.07 2.11
N ASP A 231 5.51 31.90 1.95
CA ASP A 231 6.50 32.39 2.93
C ASP A 231 6.40 33.91 3.09
N LEU A 232 6.21 34.65 2.00
CA LEU A 232 5.97 36.10 2.00
C LEU A 232 4.69 36.48 2.76
N LEU A 233 3.60 35.75 2.53
CA LEU A 233 2.33 35.96 3.23
C LEU A 233 2.46 35.66 4.73
N MET A 234 3.14 34.57 5.08
CA MET A 234 3.37 34.14 6.46
C MET A 234 4.23 35.12 7.24
N ALA A 235 5.32 35.61 6.64
CA ALA A 235 6.11 36.69 7.24
C ALA A 235 5.29 37.96 7.41
N TRP A 236 4.47 38.33 6.43
CA TRP A 236 3.59 39.48 6.56
C TRP A 236 2.63 39.36 7.75
N LEU A 237 2.13 38.15 8.03
CA LEU A 237 1.29 37.83 9.19
C LEU A 237 2.05 37.72 10.53
N SER A 238 3.36 37.98 10.56
CA SER A 238 4.24 37.83 11.73
C SER A 238 4.28 36.40 12.29
N GLN A 239 4.11 35.40 11.43
CA GLN A 239 4.24 33.99 11.79
C GLN A 239 5.62 33.47 11.40
N THR A 240 6.16 32.51 12.15
CA THR A 240 7.46 31.90 11.82
C THR A 240 7.35 31.14 10.49
N PRO A 241 8.12 31.54 9.47
CA PRO A 241 8.18 30.85 8.19
C PRO A 241 8.93 29.51 8.34
N ARG A 242 8.92 28.69 7.28
CA ARG A 242 9.58 27.36 7.26
C ARG A 242 11.07 27.47 7.63
N SER A 243 11.62 26.45 8.30
CA SER A 243 13.01 26.44 8.80
C SER A 243 14.10 26.36 7.71
N ALA A 244 13.73 26.17 6.43
CA ALA A 244 14.66 26.12 5.30
C ALA A 244 14.23 27.15 4.24
N THR A 245 15.10 28.12 3.95
CA THR A 245 14.94 29.06 2.83
C THR A 245 15.14 28.33 1.51
N GLU A 246 14.22 28.51 0.54
CA GLU A 246 14.38 27.96 -0.80
C GLU A 246 15.68 28.44 -1.47
N THR A 247 16.42 27.51 -2.07
CA THR A 247 17.65 27.83 -2.81
C THR A 247 17.31 28.46 -4.17
N GLY A 248 17.97 29.55 -4.54
CA GLY A 248 17.73 30.24 -5.83
C GLY A 248 16.64 31.32 -5.80
N VAL A 249 16.33 31.88 -4.62
CA VAL A 249 15.43 33.05 -4.47
C VAL A 249 16.23 34.25 -3.97
N MET A 250 16.24 35.33 -4.75
CA MET A 250 17.03 36.53 -4.49
C MET A 250 16.12 37.74 -4.20
N ALA A 251 16.32 38.38 -3.04
CA ALA A 251 15.71 39.68 -2.76
C ALA A 251 16.42 40.78 -3.57
N LEU A 252 15.63 41.61 -4.26
CA LEU A 252 16.11 42.71 -5.08
C LEU A 252 15.85 44.05 -4.38
N SER A 253 16.90 44.82 -4.16
CA SER A 253 16.79 46.14 -3.54
C SER A 253 17.92 47.09 -3.96
N TRP A 254 17.80 48.36 -3.57
CA TRP A 254 18.90 49.33 -3.63
C TRP A 254 19.41 49.65 -2.22
N PRO A 255 20.70 50.00 -2.09
CA PRO A 255 21.26 50.47 -0.83
C PRO A 255 20.51 51.70 -0.30
N SER A 256 20.35 51.78 1.02
CA SER A 256 19.68 52.89 1.72
C SER A 256 20.29 54.27 1.41
N SER A 257 21.56 54.32 1.02
CA SER A 257 22.25 55.54 0.56
C SER A 257 21.64 56.19 -0.68
N LEU A 258 20.92 55.42 -1.51
CA LEU A 258 20.25 55.90 -2.72
C LEU A 258 18.80 56.35 -2.49
N ALA A 259 18.24 56.15 -1.29
CA ALA A 259 16.83 56.46 -0.99
C ALA A 259 16.45 57.94 -1.21
N LYS A 260 17.38 58.88 -0.97
CA LYS A 260 17.16 60.31 -1.25
C LYS A 260 17.07 60.61 -2.75
N LYS A 261 17.87 59.92 -3.57
CA LYS A 261 17.84 60.04 -5.04
C LYS A 261 16.60 59.38 -5.63
N PHE A 262 16.16 58.26 -5.05
CA PHE A 262 14.91 57.59 -5.40
C PHE A 262 13.69 58.51 -5.23
N LYS A 263 13.58 59.21 -4.09
CA LYS A 263 12.51 60.19 -3.85
C LYS A 263 12.49 61.36 -4.84
N ALA A 264 13.61 61.62 -5.51
CA ALA A 264 13.77 62.70 -6.49
C ALA A 264 13.46 62.28 -7.94
N VAL A 265 13.21 60.98 -8.21
CA VAL A 265 12.78 60.47 -9.53
C VAL A 265 11.45 61.12 -9.89
N LYS A 266 11.32 61.76 -11.06
CA LYS A 266 10.09 62.51 -11.41
C LYS A 266 9.12 61.69 -12.25
N ASP A 267 9.60 61.00 -13.28
CA ASP A 267 8.82 60.21 -14.23
C ASP A 267 9.69 59.08 -14.85
N GLU A 268 9.07 58.26 -15.71
CA GLU A 268 9.71 57.11 -16.38
C GLU A 268 10.72 57.45 -17.49
N THR A 269 10.92 58.73 -17.86
CA THR A 269 11.81 59.12 -18.96
C THR A 269 13.30 58.95 -18.60
N PRO A 270 14.19 58.68 -19.58
CA PRO A 270 15.63 58.48 -19.32
C PRO A 270 16.35 59.62 -18.58
N LYS A 271 15.85 60.85 -18.70
CA LYS A 271 16.44 62.03 -18.05
C LYS A 271 16.00 62.17 -16.59
N ASN A 272 14.76 61.78 -16.31
CA ASN A 272 14.10 62.04 -15.03
C ASN A 272 13.98 60.79 -14.14
N SER A 273 14.30 59.60 -14.68
CA SER A 273 14.39 58.33 -13.95
C SER A 273 15.64 58.23 -13.06
N GLY A 274 16.56 59.20 -13.14
CA GLY A 274 17.73 59.30 -12.27
C GLY A 274 18.70 58.11 -12.35
N GLY A 275 18.63 57.31 -13.41
CA GLY A 275 19.46 56.12 -13.60
C GLY A 275 18.97 54.85 -12.88
N PHE A 276 17.77 54.89 -12.29
CA PHE A 276 17.13 53.73 -11.64
C PHE A 276 16.36 52.82 -12.60
N LEU A 277 16.01 53.33 -13.78
CA LEU A 277 15.31 52.61 -14.85
C LEU A 277 16.22 52.49 -16.09
N PRO A 278 16.02 51.46 -16.95
CA PRO A 278 16.71 51.34 -18.23
C PRO A 278 16.47 52.57 -19.12
N LYS A 279 17.47 52.99 -19.89
CA LYS A 279 17.34 54.08 -20.87
C LYS A 279 16.78 53.59 -22.20
N PHE A 280 17.07 52.33 -22.54
CA PHE A 280 16.57 51.63 -23.72
C PHE A 280 16.19 50.19 -23.36
N ASP A 281 15.27 49.60 -24.11
CA ASP A 281 14.84 48.21 -23.90
C ASP A 281 15.96 47.17 -24.00
N ASN A 282 17.01 47.44 -24.77
CA ASN A 282 18.13 46.50 -24.95
C ASN A 282 19.26 46.71 -23.93
N ASP A 283 19.06 47.60 -22.95
CA ASP A 283 20.09 47.86 -21.93
C ASP A 283 20.34 46.60 -21.09
N LYS A 284 21.61 46.30 -20.85
CA LYS A 284 22.03 45.17 -20.00
C LYS A 284 22.56 45.60 -18.64
N VAL A 285 22.72 46.90 -18.41
CA VAL A 285 23.32 47.47 -17.19
C VAL A 285 22.59 48.76 -16.81
N LEU A 286 22.25 48.91 -15.52
CA LEU A 286 21.69 50.14 -14.95
C LEU A 286 22.80 51.06 -14.46
N ALA A 287 22.57 52.37 -14.51
CA ALA A 287 23.48 53.34 -13.87
C ALA A 287 23.53 53.17 -12.34
N HIS A 288 22.44 52.69 -11.75
CA HIS A 288 22.38 52.25 -10.35
C HIS A 288 22.02 50.75 -10.31
N PRO A 289 23.02 49.84 -10.19
CA PRO A 289 22.77 48.41 -10.23
C PRO A 289 21.95 47.95 -9.02
N LEU A 290 21.09 46.95 -9.26
CA LEU A 290 20.33 46.28 -8.21
C LEU A 290 21.26 45.43 -7.34
N THR A 291 21.04 45.46 -6.03
CA THR A 291 21.68 44.53 -5.10
C THR A 291 20.85 43.26 -5.07
N LYS A 292 21.49 42.12 -5.35
CA LYS A 292 20.90 40.79 -5.19
C LYS A 292 21.43 40.20 -3.89
N GLN A 293 20.55 39.90 -2.95
CA GLN A 293 20.90 39.19 -1.72
C GLN A 293 20.05 37.93 -1.60
N GLN A 294 20.59 36.89 -0.95
CA GLN A 294 19.78 35.72 -0.61
C GLN A 294 18.56 36.20 0.19
N TYR A 295 17.38 35.79 -0.25
CA TYR A 295 16.12 36.15 0.38
C TYR A 295 16.09 35.68 1.84
N ASP A 296 15.87 36.63 2.75
CA ASP A 296 15.61 36.34 4.16
C ASP A 296 14.27 36.95 4.56
N VAL A 297 13.32 36.04 4.73
CA VAL A 297 11.92 36.30 5.04
C VAL A 297 11.69 37.07 6.35
N ASN A 298 12.61 36.98 7.32
CA ASN A 298 12.52 37.70 8.60
C ASN A 298 13.11 39.12 8.52
N ARG A 299 13.98 39.38 7.54
CA ARG A 299 14.64 40.68 7.35
C ARG A 299 13.91 41.56 6.32
N ASP A 300 13.42 40.94 5.26
CA ASP A 300 13.08 41.64 4.02
C ASP A 300 11.58 41.99 3.88
N VAL A 301 10.71 41.46 4.76
CA VAL A 301 9.25 41.66 4.69
C VAL A 301 8.77 42.64 5.77
N HIS A 302 8.04 43.69 5.36
CA HIS A 302 7.39 44.60 6.29
C HIS A 302 6.06 44.01 6.81
N HIS A 303 6.04 43.67 8.10
CA HIS A 303 4.93 42.99 8.79
C HIS A 303 3.65 43.82 8.90
N ARG A 304 2.53 43.12 9.09
CA ARG A 304 1.27 43.68 9.58
C ARG A 304 1.49 44.38 10.93
N ARG A 305 0.79 45.50 11.14
CA ARG A 305 0.92 46.32 12.36
C ARG A 305 0.34 45.68 13.63
N GLU A 306 -0.59 44.73 13.47
CA GLU A 306 -1.21 43.97 14.55
C GLU A 306 -0.86 42.49 14.39
N ALA A 307 -0.35 41.85 15.45
CA ALA A 307 -0.06 40.43 15.46
C ALA A 307 -1.36 39.60 15.45
N VAL A 308 -1.32 38.47 14.74
CA VAL A 308 -2.43 37.49 14.75
C VAL A 308 -2.47 36.78 16.12
N GLN A 309 -3.66 36.40 16.59
CA GLN A 309 -3.85 35.65 17.84
C GLN A 309 -3.19 34.26 17.81
N ASP A 310 -2.83 33.73 18.98
CA ASP A 310 -2.31 32.37 19.15
C ASP A 310 -3.39 31.33 18.81
N PHE A 311 -3.13 30.54 17.75
CA PHE A 311 -4.09 29.61 17.19
C PHE A 311 -4.38 28.42 18.10
N ALA A 312 -3.38 27.95 18.86
CA ALA A 312 -3.54 26.84 19.79
C ALA A 312 -4.42 27.27 20.98
N LEU A 313 -4.26 28.51 21.45
CA LEU A 313 -5.06 29.08 22.52
C LEU A 313 -6.52 29.31 22.09
N HIS A 314 -6.74 29.82 20.87
CA HIS A 314 -8.08 30.04 20.31
C HIS A 314 -8.81 28.70 20.12
N PHE A 315 -8.14 27.70 19.56
CA PHE A 315 -8.70 26.35 19.39
C PHE A 315 -9.15 25.71 20.71
N ALA A 316 -8.44 25.96 21.81
CA ALA A 316 -8.82 25.42 23.12
C ALA A 316 -10.00 26.16 23.78
N GLN A 317 -10.32 27.39 23.37
CA GLN A 317 -11.28 28.26 24.05
C GLN A 317 -12.63 28.41 23.31
N ASP A 318 -12.66 28.20 22.00
CA ASP A 318 -13.82 28.51 21.14
C ASP A 318 -14.27 27.28 20.32
N THR A 319 -15.49 26.82 20.60
CA THR A 319 -16.10 25.65 19.96
C THR A 319 -16.55 25.90 18.52
N GLU A 320 -16.89 27.15 18.15
CA GLU A 320 -17.21 27.50 16.76
C GLU A 320 -15.93 27.52 15.91
N TYR A 321 -14.83 28.03 16.47
CA TYR A 321 -13.52 28.00 15.82
C TYR A 321 -12.99 26.57 15.65
N GLN A 322 -13.22 25.67 16.61
CA GLN A 322 -12.90 24.25 16.44
C GLN A 322 -13.60 23.64 15.21
N ALA A 323 -14.92 23.87 15.06
CA ALA A 323 -15.69 23.38 13.91
C ALA A 323 -15.17 23.94 12.59
N LEU A 324 -14.79 25.22 12.56
CA LEU A 324 -14.15 25.87 11.41
C LEU A 324 -12.80 25.21 11.05
N VAL A 325 -11.96 24.91 12.05
CA VAL A 325 -10.66 24.25 11.85
C VAL A 325 -10.84 22.85 11.30
N TYR A 326 -11.77 22.05 11.83
CA TYR A 326 -12.06 20.71 11.32
C TYR A 326 -12.49 20.75 9.85
N GLY A 327 -13.45 21.61 9.48
CA GLY A 327 -13.92 21.73 8.10
C GLY A 327 -12.86 22.27 7.14
N THR A 328 -11.98 23.16 7.61
CA THR A 328 -10.89 23.71 6.80
C THR A 328 -9.80 22.68 6.54
N LEU A 329 -9.40 21.89 7.56
CA LEU A 329 -8.43 20.81 7.40
C LEU A 329 -8.95 19.71 6.47
N GLU A 330 -10.24 19.34 6.56
CA GLU A 330 -10.87 18.38 5.65
C GLU A 330 -10.77 18.86 4.19
N THR A 331 -11.11 20.11 3.92
CA THR A 331 -11.03 20.72 2.58
C THR A 331 -9.60 20.72 2.04
N ILE A 332 -8.60 20.98 2.89
CA ILE A 332 -7.18 20.96 2.50
C ILE A 332 -6.72 19.53 2.17
N ILE A 333 -7.14 18.54 2.97
CA ILE A 333 -6.78 17.12 2.76
C ILE A 333 -7.33 16.60 1.44
N GLU A 334 -8.57 16.95 1.09
CA GLU A 334 -9.20 16.57 -0.18
C GLU A 334 -8.48 17.18 -1.39
N PHE A 335 -7.92 18.39 -1.24
CA PHE A 335 -7.24 19.10 -2.32
C PHE A 335 -5.77 18.68 -2.47
N ASP A 336 -4.96 18.84 -1.40
CA ASP A 336 -3.56 18.45 -1.36
C ASP A 336 -3.09 18.24 0.10
N VAL A 337 -2.96 16.98 0.48
CA VAL A 337 -2.55 16.56 1.83
C VAL A 337 -1.12 17.01 2.19
N SER A 338 -0.24 17.23 1.21
CA SER A 338 1.15 17.64 1.46
C SER A 338 1.24 19.04 2.08
N THR A 339 0.24 19.89 1.81
CA THR A 339 0.12 21.25 2.32
C THR A 339 0.12 21.31 3.85
N ILE A 340 -0.43 20.30 4.53
CA ILE A 340 -0.45 20.23 6.01
C ILE A 340 0.97 20.17 6.58
N SER A 341 1.89 19.47 5.91
CA SER A 341 3.28 19.36 6.34
C SER A 341 4.13 20.58 6.00
N LEU A 342 3.75 21.30 4.94
CA LEU A 342 4.50 22.46 4.44
C LEU A 342 4.12 23.76 5.15
N ASN A 343 2.87 23.90 5.60
CA ASN A 343 2.40 25.11 6.27
C ASN A 343 2.49 24.99 7.81
N PRO A 344 3.30 25.83 8.49
CA PRO A 344 3.46 25.78 9.95
C PRO A 344 2.13 25.94 10.72
N VAL A 345 1.20 26.76 10.25
CA VAL A 345 -0.10 27.01 10.91
C VAL A 345 -0.99 25.78 10.82
N PHE A 346 -1.08 25.15 9.65
CA PHE A 346 -1.85 23.90 9.51
C PHE A 346 -1.19 22.77 10.30
N GLY A 347 0.13 22.70 10.35
CA GLY A 347 0.85 21.72 11.16
C GLY A 347 0.70 21.91 12.67
N GLU A 348 0.64 23.16 13.14
CA GLU A 348 0.32 23.47 14.54
C GLU A 348 -1.12 23.10 14.89
N LEU A 349 -2.09 23.54 14.10
CA LEU A 349 -3.50 23.18 14.27
C LEU A 349 -3.73 21.67 14.19
N TRP A 350 -3.05 20.98 13.28
CA TRP A 350 -3.08 19.51 13.18
C TRP A 350 -2.60 18.83 14.45
N ARG A 351 -1.49 19.29 15.04
CA ARG A 351 -0.94 18.74 16.29
C ARG A 351 -1.85 19.01 17.48
N VAL A 352 -2.43 20.20 17.57
CA VAL A 352 -3.40 20.56 18.61
C VAL A 352 -4.67 19.70 18.48
N MET A 353 -5.22 19.57 17.26
CA MET A 353 -6.34 18.69 16.96
C MET A 353 -6.05 17.22 17.32
N CYS A 354 -4.84 16.72 16.98
CA CYS A 354 -4.45 15.35 17.28
C CYS A 354 -4.34 15.04 18.78
N ALA A 355 -4.14 16.06 19.63
CA ALA A 355 -4.13 15.91 21.08
C ALA A 355 -5.55 15.67 21.66
N GLU A 356 -6.61 16.08 20.95
CA GLU A 356 -8.00 15.97 21.39
C GLU A 356 -8.62 14.62 21.00
N ARG A 357 -8.41 13.60 21.84
CA ARG A 357 -8.74 12.19 21.52
C ARG A 357 -10.22 11.79 21.69
N ASN A 358 -11.11 12.70 22.08
CA ASN A 358 -12.53 12.41 22.38
C ASN A 358 -13.52 13.10 21.43
N SER A 359 -13.09 13.57 20.25
CA SER A 359 -13.95 14.25 19.28
C SER A 359 -14.24 13.36 18.06
N PRO A 360 -15.52 13.03 17.74
CA PRO A 360 -15.87 12.31 16.51
C PRO A 360 -15.45 13.05 15.22
N ALA A 361 -15.39 14.38 15.26
CA ALA A 361 -14.94 15.20 14.13
C ALA A 361 -13.44 15.01 13.83
N ARG A 362 -12.63 14.79 14.87
CA ARG A 362 -11.19 14.50 14.75
C ARG A 362 -10.95 13.17 14.04
N ASP A 363 -11.70 12.12 14.38
CA ASP A 363 -11.52 10.81 13.75
C ASP A 363 -11.88 10.84 12.26
N LYS A 364 -12.89 11.63 11.86
CA LYS A 364 -13.22 11.86 10.45
C LYS A 364 -12.04 12.47 9.68
N VAL A 365 -11.45 13.55 10.21
CA VAL A 365 -10.32 14.26 9.58
C VAL A 365 -9.05 13.40 9.55
N VAL A 366 -8.74 12.67 10.63
CA VAL A 366 -7.59 11.76 10.69
C VAL A 366 -7.74 10.60 9.69
N ASN A 367 -8.94 10.03 9.55
CA ASN A 367 -9.20 8.99 8.56
C ASN A 367 -9.08 9.53 7.13
N ALA A 368 -9.62 10.73 6.85
CA ALA A 368 -9.47 11.38 5.54
C ALA A 368 -7.98 11.58 5.19
N PHE A 369 -7.17 12.03 6.16
CA PHE A 369 -5.73 12.19 5.98
C PHE A 369 -5.02 10.86 5.69
N ALA A 370 -5.33 9.81 6.47
CA ALA A 370 -4.72 8.49 6.29
C ALA A 370 -5.05 7.88 4.92
N VAL A 371 -6.30 8.05 4.45
CA VAL A 371 -6.73 7.62 3.11
C VAL A 371 -5.98 8.41 2.03
N ALA A 372 -5.89 9.74 2.17
CA ALA A 372 -5.18 10.58 1.21
C ALA A 372 -3.69 10.20 1.09
N VAL A 373 -2.98 10.01 2.22
CA VAL A 373 -1.58 9.54 2.24
C VAL A 373 -1.44 8.14 1.66
N GLY A 374 -2.40 7.24 1.92
CA GLY A 374 -2.42 5.89 1.36
C GLY A 374 -2.50 5.87 -0.16
N ASN A 375 -3.29 6.79 -0.74
CA ASN A 375 -3.52 6.93 -2.17
C ASN A 375 -2.38 7.64 -2.93
N MET A 376 -1.41 8.24 -2.24
CA MET A 376 -0.26 8.88 -2.89
C MET A 376 0.68 7.85 -3.53
N ALA A 377 1.24 8.19 -4.69
CA ALA A 377 2.30 7.40 -5.33
C ALA A 377 3.53 7.30 -4.42
N ASP A 378 4.22 6.15 -4.45
CA ASP A 378 5.42 5.95 -3.65
C ASP A 378 6.56 6.87 -4.14
N GLY A 379 7.13 7.65 -3.23
CA GLY A 379 8.13 8.67 -3.54
C GLY A 379 8.61 9.45 -2.31
N PRO A 380 9.55 10.41 -2.49
CA PRO A 380 10.16 11.17 -1.40
C PRO A 380 9.14 11.98 -0.60
N ILE A 381 8.10 12.51 -1.26
CA ILE A 381 7.03 13.28 -0.60
C ILE A 381 6.23 12.41 0.38
N LYS A 382 5.83 11.20 -0.04
CA LYS A 382 5.10 10.24 0.81
C LYS A 382 5.93 9.80 2.02
N ASN A 383 7.24 9.60 1.83
CA ASN A 383 8.15 9.26 2.93
C ASN A 383 8.34 10.43 3.90
N ASN A 384 8.52 11.66 3.41
CA ASN A 384 8.59 12.85 4.25
C ASN A 384 7.30 13.07 5.04
N MET A 385 6.13 12.82 4.43
CA MET A 385 4.85 12.88 5.13
C MET A 385 4.69 11.81 6.21
N LYS A 386 5.22 10.59 6.00
CA LYS A 386 5.27 9.56 7.03
C LYS A 386 6.16 9.98 8.20
N VAL A 387 7.35 10.52 7.93
CA VAL A 387 8.26 11.05 8.97
C VAL A 387 7.63 12.23 9.72
N TRP A 388 7.01 13.17 9.00
CA TRP A 388 6.32 14.32 9.59
C TRP A 388 5.12 13.91 10.45
N LEU A 389 4.38 12.88 10.03
CA LEU A 389 3.32 12.26 10.83
C LEU A 389 3.91 11.68 12.13
N GLU A 390 5.06 11.01 12.06
CA GLU A 390 5.76 10.47 13.24
C GLU A 390 6.19 11.56 14.22
N GLU A 391 6.71 12.69 13.73
CA GLU A 391 7.04 13.87 14.55
C GLU A 391 5.80 14.55 15.14
N SER A 392 4.67 14.53 14.43
CA SER A 392 3.40 15.07 14.92
C SER A 392 2.81 14.28 16.10
N TYR A 393 3.25 13.03 16.30
CA TYR A 393 2.94 12.20 17.48
C TYR A 393 3.98 12.31 18.61
N ASN A 394 5.02 13.13 18.46
CA ASN A 394 6.00 13.35 19.51
C ASN A 394 5.39 14.20 20.65
N GLN A 395 5.11 13.57 21.78
CA GLN A 395 4.48 14.21 22.94
C GLN A 395 5.46 14.51 24.08
N THR A 396 6.76 14.71 23.81
CA THR A 396 7.78 14.96 24.85
C THR A 396 7.36 16.04 25.85
N LYS A 397 6.89 17.20 25.39
CA LYS A 397 6.45 18.31 26.27
C LYS A 397 5.25 17.97 27.16
N GLU A 398 4.38 17.06 26.73
CA GLU A 398 3.24 16.61 27.53
C GLU A 398 3.70 15.58 28.57
N ILE A 399 4.61 14.68 28.19
CA ILE A 399 5.20 13.68 29.09
C ILE A 399 6.00 14.37 30.20
N GLU A 400 6.82 15.35 29.85
CA GLU A 400 7.55 16.20 30.81
C GLU A 400 6.58 16.89 31.79
N ARG A 401 5.44 17.40 31.31
CA ARG A 401 4.40 17.97 32.17
C ARG A 401 3.77 16.95 33.11
N ILE A 402 3.53 15.72 32.64
CA ILE A 402 3.00 14.63 33.48
C ILE A 402 4.02 14.25 34.56
N ILE A 403 5.30 14.12 34.22
CA ILE A 403 6.37 13.82 35.17
C ILE A 403 6.52 14.96 36.18
N ALA A 404 6.54 16.21 35.72
CA ALA A 404 6.64 17.40 36.57
C ALA A 404 5.41 17.63 37.46
N SER A 405 4.28 16.98 37.19
CA SER A 405 3.08 17.06 38.04
C SER A 405 3.21 16.28 39.35
N VAL A 406 4.22 15.41 39.46
CA VAL A 406 4.49 14.63 40.67
C VAL A 406 5.25 15.49 41.69
N PRO A 407 4.80 15.58 42.96
CA PRO A 407 5.52 16.29 44.02
C PRO A 407 6.95 15.74 44.19
N ALA A 408 7.89 16.61 44.57
CA ALA A 408 9.31 16.25 44.72
C ALA A 408 9.56 15.11 45.75
N GLU A 409 8.67 14.97 46.72
CA GLU A 409 8.68 13.92 47.75
C GLU A 409 8.23 12.53 47.24
N ASP A 410 7.49 12.47 46.13
CA ASP A 410 6.92 11.24 45.55
C ASP A 410 7.60 10.82 44.21
N VAL A 411 8.70 11.46 43.86
CA VAL A 411 9.47 11.15 42.63
C VAL A 411 10.04 9.74 42.67
N TYR A 412 10.37 9.24 43.87
CA TYR A 412 10.84 7.88 44.10
C TYR A 412 9.77 7.04 44.80
N PRO A 413 9.64 5.73 44.49
CA PRO A 413 10.50 4.97 43.60
C PRO A 413 10.32 5.35 42.11
N ALA A 414 11.39 5.27 41.33
CA ALA A 414 11.43 5.64 39.91
C ALA A 414 11.89 4.46 39.03
N VAL A 415 11.48 4.47 37.77
CA VAL A 415 11.87 3.48 36.76
C VAL A 415 12.60 4.17 35.61
N CYS A 416 13.73 3.62 35.17
CA CYS A 416 14.47 4.09 34.01
C CYS A 416 15.03 2.94 33.17
N ILE A 417 15.62 3.27 32.02
CA ILE A 417 16.44 2.37 31.21
C ILE A 417 17.78 3.08 30.98
N ASP A 418 18.90 2.38 31.15
CA ASP A 418 20.21 2.91 30.82
C ASP A 418 20.31 3.16 29.30
N PRO A 419 20.54 4.40 28.83
CA PRO A 419 20.63 4.72 27.41
C PRO A 419 21.78 4.02 26.67
N THR A 420 22.80 3.55 27.40
CA THR A 420 23.96 2.84 26.84
C THR A 420 23.66 1.38 26.53
N GLU A 421 22.52 0.85 26.99
CA GLU A 421 22.09 -0.50 26.72
C GLU A 421 21.73 -0.73 25.24
N ALA A 422 22.24 -1.83 24.68
CA ALA A 422 21.96 -2.19 23.29
C ALA A 422 20.45 -2.38 23.05
N GLY A 423 19.93 -1.78 21.97
CA GLY A 423 18.53 -1.90 21.57
C GLY A 423 17.60 -0.78 22.05
N VAL A 424 18.13 0.34 22.55
CA VAL A 424 17.36 1.55 22.94
C VAL A 424 17.63 2.68 21.91
N GLY A 425 16.68 3.61 21.76
CA GLY A 425 16.85 4.82 20.94
C GLY A 425 16.50 4.68 19.45
N ALA A 426 16.58 5.81 18.73
CA ALA A 426 16.14 5.96 17.35
C ALA A 426 16.93 5.13 16.32
N ALA A 427 18.15 4.69 16.66
CA ALA A 427 18.92 3.77 15.82
C ALA A 427 18.31 2.36 15.76
N HIS A 428 17.52 1.99 16.76
CA HIS A 428 16.94 0.65 16.88
C HIS A 428 15.42 0.67 16.70
N TRP A 429 14.72 1.73 17.08
CA TRP A 429 13.26 1.79 17.07
C TRP A 429 12.73 2.94 16.23
N ILE A 430 11.66 2.64 15.49
CA ILE A 430 10.78 3.63 14.88
C ILE A 430 9.52 3.73 15.74
N ARG A 431 8.93 4.93 15.87
CA ARG A 431 7.72 5.13 16.70
C ARG A 431 6.56 4.25 16.23
N GLY A 432 6.44 4.01 14.93
CA GLY A 432 5.50 3.05 14.36
C GLY A 432 5.62 1.65 14.96
N ASP A 433 6.84 1.11 15.09
CA ASP A 433 7.10 -0.20 15.72
C ASP A 433 6.59 -0.24 17.16
N LEU A 434 6.76 0.85 17.92
CA LEU A 434 6.31 0.91 19.31
C LEU A 434 4.78 1.01 19.42
N LEU A 435 4.13 1.69 18.46
CA LEU A 435 2.67 1.79 18.39
C LEU A 435 2.01 0.51 17.85
N GLU A 436 2.76 -0.40 17.21
CA GLU A 436 2.23 -1.70 16.77
C GLU A 436 1.75 -2.59 17.93
N ILE A 437 2.20 -2.32 19.16
CA ILE A 437 1.61 -2.95 20.35
C ILE A 437 0.12 -2.66 20.47
N ALA A 438 -0.33 -1.48 20.02
CA ALA A 438 -1.74 -1.10 20.03
C ALA A 438 -2.51 -1.71 18.85
N ARG A 439 -1.84 -1.95 17.71
CA ARG A 439 -2.47 -2.38 16.46
C ARG A 439 -2.65 -3.87 16.33
N SER A 440 -1.55 -4.61 16.43
CA SER A 440 -1.52 -6.01 16.04
C SER A 440 -0.94 -6.92 17.11
N CYS A 441 -0.18 -6.35 18.08
CA CYS A 441 0.64 -7.10 19.02
C CYS A 441 1.59 -8.07 18.28
N HIS A 442 2.15 -7.65 17.14
CA HIS A 442 2.94 -8.53 16.28
C HIS A 442 4.13 -9.17 17.02
N HIS A 443 4.35 -10.48 16.83
CA HIS A 443 5.28 -11.26 17.66
C HIS A 443 6.74 -10.80 17.54
N THR A 444 7.16 -10.31 16.38
CA THR A 444 8.52 -9.77 16.18
C THR A 444 8.78 -8.51 17.01
N VAL A 445 7.79 -7.61 17.06
CA VAL A 445 7.84 -6.38 17.88
C VAL A 445 7.81 -6.75 19.36
N LEU A 446 6.87 -7.61 19.79
CA LEU A 446 6.77 -8.05 21.18
C LEU A 446 8.07 -8.72 21.66
N LYS A 447 8.73 -9.52 20.81
CA LYS A 447 10.02 -10.16 21.14
C LYS A 447 11.12 -9.14 21.35
N ARG A 448 11.24 -8.14 20.46
CA ARG A 448 12.23 -7.07 20.58
C ARG A 448 11.94 -6.21 21.81
N LEU A 449 10.68 -5.84 22.02
CA LEU A 449 10.26 -4.99 23.11
C LEU A 449 10.43 -5.70 24.46
N GLY A 450 10.13 -6.99 24.53
CA GLY A 450 10.33 -7.78 25.74
C GLY A 450 11.79 -7.80 26.19
N LYS A 451 12.75 -7.88 25.26
CA LYS A 451 14.19 -7.78 25.58
C LYS A 451 14.60 -6.41 26.13
N VAL A 452 13.92 -5.34 25.71
CA VAL A 452 14.17 -3.99 26.22
C VAL A 452 13.53 -3.83 27.60
N LEU A 453 12.29 -4.28 27.78
CA LEU A 453 11.57 -4.19 29.06
C LEU A 453 12.23 -5.00 30.18
N THR A 454 12.96 -6.09 29.87
CA THR A 454 13.76 -6.82 30.88
C THR A 454 14.94 -6.01 31.43
N LYS A 455 15.30 -4.89 30.80
CA LYS A 455 16.40 -4.01 31.21
C LYS A 455 15.94 -2.81 32.04
N LEU A 456 14.65 -2.74 32.39
CA LEU A 456 14.13 -1.70 33.27
C LEU A 456 14.85 -1.75 34.63
N VAL A 457 15.35 -0.60 35.07
CA VAL A 457 16.01 -0.42 36.36
C VAL A 457 15.01 0.25 37.30
N PHE A 458 14.85 -0.35 38.49
CA PHE A 458 14.03 0.20 39.57
C PHE A 458 14.92 0.90 40.59
N ILE A 459 14.60 2.17 40.87
CA ILE A 459 15.35 3.00 41.81
C ILE A 459 14.43 3.29 43.00
N PRO A 460 14.66 2.67 44.17
CA PRO A 460 13.78 2.80 45.32
C PRO A 460 13.86 4.18 46.00
N SER A 461 15.05 4.79 46.03
CA SER A 461 15.32 6.08 46.68
C SER A 461 16.41 6.86 45.91
N LYS A 462 16.54 8.15 46.19
CA LYS A 462 17.54 9.02 45.53
C LYS A 462 18.97 8.58 45.87
N GLU A 463 19.18 8.10 47.10
CA GLU A 463 20.45 7.65 47.65
C GLU A 463 20.92 6.35 47.01
N GLU A 464 19.97 5.47 46.66
CA GLU A 464 20.22 4.17 46.03
C GLU A 464 20.35 4.25 44.49
N CYS A 465 20.29 5.46 43.91
CA CYS A 465 20.48 5.65 42.48
C CYS A 465 21.95 5.42 42.08
N PRO A 466 22.25 4.51 41.13
CA PRO A 466 23.62 4.28 40.64
C PRO A 466 24.24 5.55 40.04
N GLU A 467 25.53 5.79 40.27
CA GLU A 467 26.21 7.03 39.86
C GLU A 467 26.09 7.36 38.38
N HIS A 468 26.19 6.35 37.50
CA HIS A 468 26.05 6.50 36.05
C HIS A 468 24.62 6.85 35.58
N LEU A 469 23.60 6.70 36.46
CA LEU A 469 22.20 7.01 36.18
C LEU A 469 21.71 8.27 36.90
N ARG A 470 22.55 8.94 37.71
CA ARG A 470 22.15 10.11 38.51
C ARG A 470 21.92 11.37 37.68
N ASP A 471 22.53 11.48 36.49
CA ASP A 471 22.36 12.66 35.65
C ASP A 471 21.00 12.66 34.94
N ASP A 472 20.07 13.47 35.45
CA ASP A 472 18.73 13.66 34.89
C ASP A 472 18.74 14.29 33.49
N LYS A 473 19.86 14.88 33.04
CA LYS A 473 19.98 15.39 31.65
C LYS A 473 20.29 14.29 30.64
N ILE A 474 20.76 13.14 31.11
CA ILE A 474 21.19 12.00 30.27
C ILE A 474 20.21 10.84 30.40
N VAL A 475 19.69 10.58 31.61
CA VAL A 475 18.81 9.45 31.91
C VAL A 475 17.49 9.93 32.49
N GLU A 476 16.45 9.88 31.66
CA GLU A 476 15.07 10.17 32.05
C GLU A 476 14.56 9.13 33.07
N LYS A 477 13.89 9.59 34.14
CA LYS A 477 13.36 8.75 35.22
C LYS A 477 11.86 8.98 35.33
N ILE A 478 11.09 7.90 35.26
CA ILE A 478 9.63 7.97 35.38
C ILE A 478 9.23 7.59 36.81
N PRO A 479 8.58 8.48 37.58
CA PRO A 479 8.07 8.16 38.90
C PRO A 479 7.06 7.00 38.87
N PHE A 480 7.26 5.99 39.71
CA PHE A 480 6.42 4.80 39.75
C PHE A 480 5.03 5.08 40.35
N VAL A 481 4.89 6.15 41.16
CA VAL A 481 3.59 6.61 41.71
C VAL A 481 2.56 6.88 40.62
N LEU A 482 3.00 7.23 39.39
CA LEU A 482 2.14 7.42 38.22
C LEU A 482 1.39 6.14 37.80
N ALA A 483 1.76 4.97 38.33
CA ALA A 483 1.08 3.72 38.08
C ALA A 483 -0.22 3.58 38.89
N ASN A 484 -0.37 4.37 39.96
CA ASN A 484 -1.52 4.32 40.85
C ASN A 484 -2.79 4.88 40.20
N LYS A 485 -3.94 4.50 40.78
CA LYS A 485 -5.27 4.96 40.33
C LYS A 485 -5.44 6.49 40.42
N GLU A 486 -4.87 7.11 41.45
CA GLU A 486 -4.96 8.57 41.71
C GLU A 486 -4.36 9.39 40.57
N HIS A 487 -3.23 8.93 40.00
CA HIS A 487 -2.61 9.51 38.83
C HIS A 487 -3.16 8.95 37.51
N LYS A 488 -4.36 8.37 37.50
CA LYS A 488 -5.02 7.79 36.30
C LYS A 488 -4.16 6.76 35.57
N ARG A 489 -3.25 6.07 36.27
CA ARG A 489 -2.35 5.03 35.73
C ARG A 489 -1.54 5.49 34.51
N GLN A 490 -1.07 6.74 34.54
CA GLN A 490 -0.34 7.35 33.43
C GLN A 490 1.00 6.65 33.14
N PHE A 491 1.60 5.98 34.13
CA PHE A 491 2.87 5.24 33.98
C PHE A 491 2.91 4.37 32.73
N TRP A 492 1.90 3.52 32.52
CA TRP A 492 1.83 2.61 31.37
C TRP A 492 1.66 3.33 30.03
N LYS A 493 1.16 4.56 30.03
CA LYS A 493 1.01 5.36 28.82
C LYS A 493 2.32 6.00 28.38
N ILE A 494 3.20 6.30 29.33
CA ILE A 494 4.46 7.00 29.08
C ILE A 494 5.70 6.10 29.17
N LEU A 495 5.58 4.85 29.62
CA LEU A 495 6.72 3.95 29.83
C LEU A 495 7.65 3.81 28.60
N LEU A 496 7.10 3.79 27.38
CA LEU A 496 7.88 3.69 26.14
C LEU A 496 8.67 4.96 25.79
N HIS A 497 8.44 6.06 26.50
CA HIS A 497 9.30 7.24 26.44
C HIS A 497 10.76 6.91 26.79
N LEU A 498 10.99 5.95 27.69
CA LEU A 498 12.33 5.46 28.04
C LEU A 498 13.03 4.74 26.89
N VAL A 499 12.26 4.19 25.92
CA VAL A 499 12.79 3.46 24.76
C VAL A 499 13.05 4.41 23.60
N LEU A 500 12.06 5.27 23.31
CA LEU A 500 12.13 6.31 22.30
C LEU A 500 11.42 7.55 22.84
N PRO A 501 12.15 8.67 23.06
CA PRO A 501 11.57 9.90 23.59
C PRO A 501 10.34 10.38 22.80
N GLY A 502 9.37 10.89 23.54
CA GLY A 502 8.11 11.41 22.99
C GLY A 502 7.03 10.38 22.70
N THR A 503 7.26 9.10 23.00
CA THR A 503 6.27 8.04 22.76
C THR A 503 5.19 8.01 23.85
N TYR A 504 3.95 8.25 23.46
CA TYR A 504 2.78 8.24 24.35
C TYR A 504 1.68 7.29 23.85
N LEU A 505 1.23 6.39 24.72
CA LEU A 505 0.26 5.35 24.41
C LEU A 505 -1.16 5.73 24.84
N SER A 506 -2.16 5.18 24.14
CA SER A 506 -3.54 5.22 24.63
C SER A 506 -3.71 4.38 25.89
N ALA A 507 -4.80 4.57 26.64
CA ALA A 507 -5.07 3.78 27.85
C ALA A 507 -5.09 2.26 27.57
N ARG A 508 -5.70 1.84 26.44
CA ARG A 508 -5.73 0.45 25.99
C ARG A 508 -4.33 -0.06 25.65
N ALA A 509 -3.56 0.69 24.87
CA ALA A 509 -2.21 0.30 24.48
C ALA A 509 -1.27 0.20 25.69
N GLY A 510 -1.41 1.11 26.67
CA GLY A 510 -0.72 1.00 27.95
C GLY A 510 -1.14 -0.24 28.74
N ALA A 511 -2.42 -0.63 28.73
CA ALA A 511 -2.87 -1.88 29.34
C ALA A 511 -2.26 -3.12 28.66
N LEU A 512 -2.12 -3.14 27.33
CA LEU A 512 -1.43 -4.23 26.61
C LEU A 512 0.07 -4.27 26.93
N LEU A 513 0.70 -3.12 27.12
CA LEU A 513 2.08 -3.04 27.61
C LEU A 513 2.20 -3.61 29.03
N ALA A 514 1.23 -3.32 29.90
CA ALA A 514 1.14 -3.91 31.23
C ALA A 514 0.99 -5.44 31.16
N ALA A 515 0.11 -5.96 30.28
CA ALA A 515 -0.01 -7.40 30.04
C ALA A 515 1.32 -8.02 29.57
N LEU A 516 2.05 -7.34 28.68
CA LEU A 516 3.36 -7.80 28.22
C LEU A 516 4.36 -7.88 29.39
N CYS A 517 4.43 -6.87 30.25
CA CYS A 517 5.26 -6.89 31.47
C CYS A 517 4.85 -8.01 32.43
N THR A 518 3.55 -8.29 32.56
CA THR A 518 3.04 -9.43 33.35
C THR A 518 3.49 -10.76 32.77
N LYS A 519 3.42 -10.92 31.44
CA LYS A 519 3.86 -12.14 30.73
C LYS A 519 5.38 -12.36 30.85
N ILE A 520 6.18 -11.31 30.71
CA ILE A 520 7.65 -11.37 30.86
C ILE A 520 8.02 -11.71 32.31
N GLY A 521 7.26 -11.20 33.28
CA GLY A 521 7.50 -11.47 34.70
C GLY A 521 8.67 -10.68 35.28
N VAL A 522 8.90 -9.46 34.79
CA VAL A 522 9.94 -8.55 35.32
C VAL A 522 9.71 -8.34 36.82
N GLN A 523 10.75 -8.64 37.62
CA GLN A 523 10.73 -8.62 39.09
C GLN A 523 11.03 -7.21 39.63
N ILE A 524 10.17 -6.26 39.28
CA ILE A 524 10.20 -4.92 39.87
C ILE A 524 9.16 -4.87 41.00
N PRO A 525 9.52 -4.43 42.21
CA PRO A 525 8.59 -4.32 43.34
C PRO A 525 7.33 -3.53 42.97
N GLY A 526 6.15 -4.11 43.19
CA GLY A 526 4.85 -3.47 42.91
C GLY A 526 4.44 -3.40 41.44
N LEU A 527 5.32 -3.72 40.47
CA LEU A 527 5.02 -3.60 39.04
C LEU A 527 3.94 -4.59 38.59
N GLN A 528 3.95 -5.82 39.12
CA GLN A 528 2.96 -6.84 38.77
C GLN A 528 1.58 -6.48 39.33
N GLU A 529 1.52 -5.92 40.53
CA GLU A 529 0.31 -5.39 41.15
C GLU A 529 -0.25 -4.21 40.35
N ALA A 530 0.58 -3.23 40.01
CA ALA A 530 0.18 -2.07 39.20
C ALA A 530 -0.25 -2.46 37.78
N ALA A 531 0.40 -3.46 37.18
CA ALA A 531 -0.01 -4.02 35.90
C ALA A 531 -1.39 -4.67 36.01
N ARG A 532 -1.61 -5.47 37.06
CA ARG A 532 -2.90 -6.11 37.33
C ARG A 532 -4.02 -5.10 37.52
N GLU A 533 -3.83 -4.07 38.34
CA GLU A 533 -4.85 -3.04 38.56
C GLU A 533 -5.26 -2.33 37.26
N THR A 534 -4.29 -2.13 36.37
CA THR A 534 -4.53 -1.58 35.03
C THR A 534 -5.37 -2.53 34.19
N LEU A 535 -5.02 -3.83 34.16
CA LEU A 535 -5.71 -4.85 33.38
C LEU A 535 -7.13 -5.12 33.88
N VAL A 536 -7.34 -5.20 35.20
CA VAL A 536 -8.66 -5.42 35.83
C VAL A 536 -9.63 -4.30 35.49
N ALA A 537 -9.18 -3.07 35.27
CA ALA A 537 -10.05 -1.98 34.86
C ALA A 537 -10.59 -2.07 33.42
N PHE A 538 -10.00 -2.97 32.62
CA PHE A 538 -10.48 -3.35 31.29
C PHE A 538 -11.25 -4.67 31.31
N ARG A 539 -11.45 -5.30 32.48
CA ARG A 539 -12.29 -6.51 32.60
C ARG A 539 -13.69 -6.25 32.06
N GLY A 540 -14.16 -7.11 31.15
CA GLY A 540 -15.44 -6.95 30.45
C GLY A 540 -15.43 -5.95 29.29
N LYS A 541 -14.28 -5.35 28.96
CA LYS A 541 -14.12 -4.40 27.84
C LYS A 541 -13.18 -4.93 26.74
N TRP A 542 -12.65 -6.15 26.88
CA TRP A 542 -11.71 -6.70 25.90
C TRP A 542 -12.43 -7.32 24.70
N ALA A 543 -13.63 -7.88 24.90
CA ALA A 543 -14.48 -8.39 23.82
C ALA A 543 -15.31 -7.28 23.13
N ASP A 544 -14.71 -6.10 22.90
CA ASP A 544 -15.34 -4.99 22.19
C ASP A 544 -15.13 -5.11 20.66
N ILE A 545 -16.22 -5.09 19.91
CA ILE A 545 -16.23 -5.21 18.45
C ILE A 545 -15.78 -3.93 17.75
N GLU A 546 -15.91 -2.77 18.39
CA GLU A 546 -15.43 -1.49 17.82
C GLU A 546 -13.90 -1.42 17.82
N VAL A 547 -13.26 -2.25 18.65
CA VAL A 547 -11.81 -2.35 18.77
C VAL A 547 -11.31 -3.60 18.04
N GLY A 548 -11.18 -3.51 16.71
CA GLY A 548 -10.80 -4.64 15.86
C GLY A 548 -9.47 -5.31 16.23
N GLU A 549 -8.56 -4.56 16.83
CA GLU A 549 -7.24 -4.98 17.27
C GLU A 549 -7.26 -6.01 18.42
N ASN A 550 -8.32 -6.02 19.26
CA ASN A 550 -8.44 -6.99 20.35
C ASN A 550 -8.56 -8.42 19.85
N TRP A 551 -9.08 -8.59 18.64
CA TRP A 551 -9.34 -9.87 17.99
C TRP A 551 -8.11 -10.42 17.26
N SER A 552 -6.94 -9.79 17.40
CA SER A 552 -5.70 -10.37 16.90
C SER A 552 -5.35 -11.62 17.72
N LEU A 553 -4.82 -12.65 17.05
CA LEU A 553 -4.44 -13.91 17.70
C LEU A 553 -3.44 -13.66 18.85
N GLU A 554 -2.47 -12.78 18.63
CA GLU A 554 -1.43 -12.48 19.62
C GLU A 554 -1.96 -11.68 20.81
N CYS A 555 -2.89 -10.75 20.58
CA CYS A 555 -3.55 -10.00 21.65
C CYS A 555 -4.38 -10.94 22.55
N MET A 556 -5.26 -11.74 21.96
CA MET A 556 -6.10 -12.68 22.73
C MET A 556 -5.26 -13.69 23.51
N ARG A 557 -4.18 -14.23 22.91
CA ARG A 557 -3.25 -15.14 23.59
C ARG A 557 -2.53 -14.47 24.77
N LEU A 558 -2.09 -13.22 24.59
CA LEU A 558 -1.43 -12.46 25.66
C LEU A 558 -2.37 -12.26 26.85
N LEU A 559 -3.63 -11.86 26.59
CA LEU A 559 -4.64 -11.63 27.62
C LEU A 559 -5.02 -12.92 28.36
N VAL A 560 -5.29 -14.01 27.62
CA VAL A 560 -5.62 -15.32 28.22
C VAL A 560 -4.46 -15.82 29.10
N HIS A 561 -3.21 -15.68 28.65
CA HIS A 561 -2.05 -16.06 29.45
C HIS A 561 -1.96 -15.27 30.76
N CYS A 562 -2.19 -13.95 30.71
CA CYS A 562 -2.15 -13.10 31.90
C CYS A 562 -3.30 -13.43 32.86
N ASP A 563 -4.50 -13.74 32.35
CA ASP A 563 -5.64 -14.19 33.16
C ASP A 563 -5.35 -15.52 33.87
N GLU A 564 -4.84 -16.51 33.15
CA GLU A 564 -4.46 -17.81 33.74
C GLU A 564 -3.39 -17.66 34.82
N LYS A 565 -2.41 -16.76 34.59
CA LYS A 565 -1.38 -16.45 35.60
C LYS A 565 -1.99 -15.80 36.84
N ASP A 566 -2.91 -14.85 36.66
CA ASP A 566 -3.60 -14.17 37.78
C ASP A 566 -4.45 -15.15 38.61
N ARG A 567 -5.22 -16.02 37.94
CA ARG A 567 -6.04 -17.05 38.59
C ARG A 567 -5.20 -18.12 39.29
N LYS A 568 -4.07 -18.54 38.70
CA LYS A 568 -3.12 -19.46 39.36
C LYS A 568 -2.55 -18.89 40.66
N ASN A 569 -2.45 -17.57 40.75
CA ASN A 569 -2.03 -16.88 41.97
C ASN A 569 -3.19 -16.67 42.98
N GLY A 570 -4.34 -17.33 42.79
CA GLY A 570 -5.48 -17.31 43.71
C GLY A 570 -6.38 -16.07 43.59
N LYS A 571 -6.32 -15.33 42.48
CA LYS A 571 -7.10 -14.09 42.26
C LYS A 571 -8.25 -14.32 41.27
N ASP A 572 -9.17 -13.35 41.15
CA ASP A 572 -10.40 -13.47 40.35
C ASP A 572 -10.23 -13.42 38.82
N GLY A 573 -8.99 -13.32 38.32
CA GLY A 573 -8.70 -13.09 36.91
C GLY A 573 -8.81 -11.63 36.47
N ILE A 574 -8.27 -11.34 35.29
CA ILE A 574 -8.32 -10.02 34.64
C ILE A 574 -9.41 -9.95 33.55
N LEU A 575 -9.92 -11.11 33.12
CA LEU A 575 -11.01 -11.28 32.15
C LEU A 575 -12.29 -11.78 32.85
N THR A 576 -13.44 -11.57 32.23
CA THR A 576 -14.69 -12.25 32.61
C THR A 576 -14.65 -13.72 32.18
N ASP A 577 -15.44 -14.59 32.81
CA ASP A 577 -15.48 -16.02 32.41
C ASP A 577 -15.93 -16.19 30.96
N PHE A 578 -16.85 -15.35 30.49
CA PHE A 578 -17.25 -15.28 29.08
C PHE A 578 -16.07 -14.92 28.17
N GLU A 579 -15.33 -13.83 28.45
CA GLU A 579 -14.17 -13.42 27.65
C GLU A 579 -13.09 -14.51 27.60
N VAL A 580 -12.82 -15.19 28.73
CA VAL A 580 -11.86 -16.30 28.79
C VAL A 580 -12.30 -17.43 27.86
N SER A 581 -13.55 -17.88 27.97
CA SER A 581 -14.04 -18.99 27.16
C SER A 581 -14.12 -18.61 25.67
N LEU A 582 -14.59 -17.41 25.35
CA LEU A 582 -14.63 -16.87 23.99
C LEU A 582 -13.24 -16.82 23.36
N PHE A 583 -12.27 -16.18 24.01
CA PHE A 583 -10.91 -16.05 23.47
C PHE A 583 -10.22 -17.41 23.34
N LYS A 584 -10.45 -18.36 24.27
CA LYS A 584 -9.94 -19.73 24.13
C LYS A 584 -10.53 -20.44 22.91
N THR A 585 -11.85 -20.34 22.70
CA THR A 585 -12.52 -20.93 21.52
C THR A 585 -12.02 -20.32 20.22
N LEU A 586 -11.91 -18.98 20.15
CA LEU A 586 -11.44 -18.28 18.95
C LEU A 586 -9.95 -18.50 18.67
N ASN A 587 -9.11 -18.56 19.71
CA ASN A 587 -7.71 -18.96 19.58
C ASN A 587 -7.59 -20.38 19.03
N GLY A 588 -8.38 -21.32 19.55
CA GLY A 588 -8.44 -22.71 19.07
C GLY A 588 -8.90 -22.81 17.62
N TYR A 589 -9.98 -22.11 17.26
CA TYR A 589 -10.48 -22.01 15.89
C TYR A 589 -9.41 -21.50 14.92
N LYS A 590 -8.76 -20.38 15.25
CA LYS A 590 -7.77 -19.78 14.36
C LYS A 590 -6.50 -20.62 14.28
N LEU A 591 -6.09 -21.26 15.38
CA LEU A 591 -4.96 -22.18 15.39
C LEU A 591 -5.20 -23.42 14.56
N ALA A 592 -6.40 -23.99 14.62
CA ALA A 592 -6.81 -25.08 13.74
C ALA A 592 -6.71 -24.63 12.28
N GLU A 593 -7.25 -23.44 11.94
CA GLU A 593 -7.17 -22.90 10.59
C GLU A 593 -5.72 -22.72 10.10
N LEU A 594 -4.84 -22.15 10.94
CA LEU A 594 -3.44 -21.90 10.60
C LEU A 594 -2.60 -23.17 10.47
N ASN A 595 -2.99 -24.26 11.16
CA ASN A 595 -2.33 -25.56 11.08
C ASN A 595 -2.98 -26.50 10.06
N LEU A 596 -3.90 -26.03 9.20
CA LEU A 596 -4.56 -26.90 8.21
C LEU A 596 -3.57 -27.61 7.27
N ASP A 597 -2.44 -26.98 6.98
CA ASP A 597 -1.39 -27.49 6.11
C ASP A 597 -0.22 -28.14 6.87
N THR A 598 -0.39 -28.33 8.19
CA THR A 598 0.59 -29.03 9.02
C THR A 598 0.70 -30.49 8.60
N GLU A 599 1.93 -30.99 8.53
CA GLU A 599 2.21 -32.36 8.12
C GLU A 599 1.76 -33.37 9.18
N LEU A 600 0.88 -34.27 8.78
CA LEU A 600 0.34 -35.37 9.57
C LEU A 600 0.63 -36.70 8.87
N VAL A 601 0.74 -37.78 9.64
CA VAL A 601 0.99 -39.12 9.08
C VAL A 601 -0.24 -39.99 9.21
N ALA A 602 -0.87 -40.30 8.07
CA ALA A 602 -2.00 -41.21 7.99
C ALA A 602 -1.54 -42.62 7.59
N ARG A 603 -1.89 -43.62 8.39
CA ARG A 603 -1.71 -45.05 8.07
C ARG A 603 -2.89 -45.51 7.23
N ILE A 604 -2.62 -45.76 5.95
CA ILE A 604 -3.63 -46.19 4.99
C ILE A 604 -3.26 -47.54 4.35
N PRO A 605 -4.25 -48.26 3.79
CA PRO A 605 -4.01 -49.44 2.99
C PRO A 605 -3.12 -49.12 1.77
N PHE A 606 -2.11 -49.95 1.53
CA PHE A 606 -1.18 -49.79 0.41
C PHE A 606 -1.92 -49.82 -0.94
N THR A 607 -1.38 -49.13 -1.94
CA THR A 607 -1.94 -49.08 -3.30
C THR A 607 -1.10 -49.97 -4.22
N PRO A 608 -1.65 -51.06 -4.77
CA PRO A 608 -0.93 -51.86 -5.75
C PRO A 608 -0.76 -51.09 -7.06
N GLU A 609 0.49 -50.90 -7.48
CA GLU A 609 0.89 -50.23 -8.72
C GLU A 609 1.70 -51.21 -9.56
N LYS A 610 1.01 -51.99 -10.41
CA LYS A 610 1.63 -53.09 -11.17
C LYS A 610 2.41 -54.05 -10.26
N THR A 611 1.92 -54.24 -9.03
CA THR A 611 2.61 -55.00 -7.99
C THR A 611 2.39 -56.49 -8.19
N THR A 612 3.47 -57.28 -8.15
CA THR A 612 3.40 -58.73 -8.30
C THR A 612 2.94 -59.39 -7.00
N GLY A 613 1.90 -60.21 -7.05
CA GLY A 613 1.37 -61.03 -5.95
C GLY A 613 0.61 -62.25 -6.46
N TYR A 614 0.16 -63.13 -5.58
CA TYR A 614 -0.63 -64.30 -5.99
C TYR A 614 -1.95 -63.92 -6.67
N ILE A 615 -2.37 -64.69 -7.67
CA ILE A 615 -3.60 -64.44 -8.45
C ILE A 615 -4.88 -64.60 -7.60
N GLY A 616 -4.80 -65.37 -6.52
CA GLY A 616 -5.93 -65.68 -5.64
C GLY A 616 -6.90 -66.69 -6.26
N PRO A 617 -8.12 -66.82 -5.72
CA PRO A 617 -9.08 -67.82 -6.17
C PRO A 617 -9.46 -67.67 -7.65
N LEU A 618 -9.62 -68.83 -8.30
CA LEU A 618 -9.82 -68.94 -9.75
C LEU A 618 -11.19 -69.53 -10.07
N ILE A 619 -11.82 -68.97 -11.11
CA ILE A 619 -13.10 -69.43 -11.65
C ILE A 619 -12.96 -69.67 -13.15
N LYS A 620 -13.45 -70.82 -13.61
CA LYS A 620 -13.45 -71.17 -15.03
C LYS A 620 -14.52 -70.39 -15.78
N CYS A 621 -14.12 -69.56 -16.74
CA CYS A 621 -15.04 -68.73 -17.53
C CYS A 621 -15.92 -69.59 -18.46
N ARG A 622 -17.24 -69.39 -18.44
CA ARG A 622 -18.17 -70.18 -19.27
C ARG A 622 -17.96 -69.98 -20.78
N ARG A 623 -17.48 -68.80 -21.19
CA ARG A 623 -17.29 -68.41 -22.61
C ARG A 623 -15.93 -68.81 -23.18
N CYS A 624 -14.83 -68.42 -22.53
CA CYS A 624 -13.48 -68.71 -23.02
C CYS A 624 -12.81 -69.95 -22.43
N LYS A 625 -13.46 -70.63 -21.46
CA LYS A 625 -12.98 -71.87 -20.80
C LYS A 625 -11.64 -71.78 -20.03
N HIS A 626 -10.95 -70.64 -20.07
CA HIS A 626 -9.78 -70.36 -19.23
C HIS A 626 -10.13 -70.09 -17.76
N ASP A 627 -9.19 -70.39 -16.87
CA ASP A 627 -9.26 -70.06 -15.45
C ASP A 627 -8.91 -68.58 -15.24
N ARG A 628 -9.81 -67.87 -14.53
CA ARG A 628 -9.70 -66.42 -14.31
C ARG A 628 -9.79 -66.08 -12.85
N SER A 629 -9.02 -65.08 -12.41
CA SER A 629 -9.15 -64.52 -11.06
C SER A 629 -10.59 -64.07 -10.82
N VAL A 630 -11.13 -64.39 -9.64
CA VAL A 630 -12.45 -63.89 -9.18
C VAL A 630 -12.58 -62.37 -9.36
N THR A 631 -11.47 -61.64 -9.22
CA THR A 631 -11.42 -60.16 -9.30
C THR A 631 -11.79 -59.59 -10.67
N ILE A 632 -11.78 -60.40 -11.73
CA ILE A 632 -12.15 -59.98 -13.09
C ILE A 632 -13.42 -60.66 -13.59
N MET A 633 -14.13 -61.40 -12.74
CA MET A 633 -15.38 -62.05 -13.12
C MET A 633 -16.53 -61.04 -13.16
N SER A 634 -17.41 -61.22 -14.15
CA SER A 634 -18.69 -60.51 -14.32
C SER A 634 -19.85 -61.47 -14.01
N LYS A 635 -21.10 -61.00 -14.20
CA LYS A 635 -22.31 -61.81 -14.01
C LYS A 635 -22.32 -63.05 -14.91
N ASP A 636 -23.09 -64.06 -14.52
CA ASP A 636 -23.34 -65.29 -15.27
C ASP A 636 -22.11 -66.21 -15.48
N GLY A 637 -21.04 -66.03 -14.70
CA GLY A 637 -19.82 -66.84 -14.83
C GLY A 637 -18.97 -66.50 -16.06
N ILE A 638 -19.06 -65.27 -16.56
CA ILE A 638 -18.29 -64.77 -17.70
C ILE A 638 -17.23 -63.79 -17.19
N CYS A 639 -15.99 -63.89 -17.69
CA CYS A 639 -14.95 -62.92 -17.31
C CYS A 639 -15.17 -61.55 -17.98
N GLY A 640 -14.69 -60.49 -17.34
CA GLY A 640 -14.83 -59.10 -17.81
C GLY A 640 -14.22 -58.84 -19.18
N ILE A 641 -13.27 -59.66 -19.64
CA ILE A 641 -12.73 -59.61 -21.00
C ILE A 641 -13.77 -60.16 -22.01
N CYS A 642 -14.42 -61.26 -21.67
CA CYS A 642 -15.47 -61.90 -22.49
C CYS A 642 -16.81 -61.15 -22.47
N ALA A 643 -17.05 -60.34 -21.44
CA ALA A 643 -18.22 -59.50 -21.29
C ALA A 643 -18.17 -58.20 -22.12
N VAL A 644 -17.00 -57.84 -22.66
CA VAL A 644 -16.87 -56.67 -23.56
C VAL A 644 -17.70 -56.90 -24.84
N PRO A 645 -18.60 -55.97 -25.22
CA PRO A 645 -19.37 -56.06 -26.45
C PRO A 645 -18.48 -56.22 -27.69
N SER A 646 -18.89 -57.06 -28.64
CA SER A 646 -18.08 -57.34 -29.85
C SER A 646 -17.79 -56.09 -30.70
N LYS A 647 -18.64 -55.05 -30.62
CA LYS A 647 -18.49 -53.76 -31.29
C LYS A 647 -17.37 -52.88 -30.72
N ASP A 648 -16.91 -53.13 -29.49
CA ASP A 648 -15.91 -52.31 -28.82
C ASP A 648 -14.46 -52.82 -29.07
N TRP A 649 -14.33 -53.92 -29.83
CA TRP A 649 -13.05 -54.45 -30.31
C TRP A 649 -12.76 -53.94 -31.73
N LYS A 650 -11.51 -53.57 -32.04
CA LYS A 650 -11.18 -53.06 -33.39
C LYS A 650 -11.26 -54.16 -34.44
N ASN A 651 -10.93 -55.39 -34.06
CA ASN A 651 -11.06 -56.57 -34.91
C ASN A 651 -11.22 -57.86 -34.07
N PRO A 652 -11.69 -58.97 -34.67
CA PRO A 652 -11.85 -60.25 -33.97
C PRO A 652 -10.53 -60.82 -33.43
N LYS A 653 -9.40 -60.58 -34.11
CA LYS A 653 -8.08 -61.08 -33.71
C LYS A 653 -7.58 -60.46 -32.41
N GLU A 654 -7.76 -59.15 -32.23
CA GLU A 654 -7.43 -58.43 -30.99
C GLU A 654 -8.19 -59.00 -29.79
N ARG A 655 -9.45 -59.40 -30.02
CA ARG A 655 -10.28 -60.04 -29.00
C ARG A 655 -9.77 -61.43 -28.66
N GLU A 656 -9.39 -62.24 -29.65
CA GLU A 656 -8.79 -63.57 -29.43
C GLU A 656 -7.47 -63.46 -28.66
N ASP A 657 -6.59 -62.54 -29.06
CA ASP A 657 -5.32 -62.28 -28.39
C ASP A 657 -5.52 -61.86 -26.93
N ALA A 658 -6.47 -60.94 -26.66
CA ALA A 658 -6.79 -60.48 -25.30
C ALA A 658 -7.43 -61.57 -24.44
N VAL A 659 -8.12 -62.54 -25.04
CA VAL A 659 -8.67 -63.71 -24.35
C VAL A 659 -7.58 -64.76 -24.10
N ALA A 660 -6.61 -64.94 -24.99
CA ALA A 660 -5.54 -65.92 -24.80
C ALA A 660 -4.40 -65.41 -23.90
N ILE A 661 -4.24 -64.09 -23.73
CA ILE A 661 -3.07 -63.52 -23.06
C ILE A 661 -2.99 -63.93 -21.59
N ARG A 662 -1.90 -64.62 -21.25
CA ARG A 662 -1.60 -65.13 -19.90
C ARG A 662 -2.81 -65.87 -19.30
N ALA A 663 -3.56 -66.56 -20.15
CA ALA A 663 -4.78 -67.30 -19.81
C ALA A 663 -4.48 -68.80 -19.88
N GLU A 664 -4.40 -69.45 -18.73
CA GLU A 664 -4.15 -70.90 -18.66
C GLU A 664 -5.47 -71.64 -18.41
N THR A 665 -5.55 -72.90 -18.86
CA THR A 665 -6.72 -73.78 -18.63
C THR A 665 -6.68 -74.52 -17.29
N GLU A 666 -5.50 -74.52 -16.66
CA GLU A 666 -5.22 -75.00 -15.30
C GLU A 666 -4.17 -74.07 -14.68
N GLN A 667 -4.60 -73.19 -13.79
CA GLN A 667 -3.72 -72.25 -13.08
C GLN A 667 -3.82 -72.47 -11.57
N GLY A 668 -2.71 -72.30 -10.84
CA GLY A 668 -2.70 -72.37 -9.37
C GLY A 668 -3.04 -71.02 -8.74
N GLU A 669 -3.71 -71.03 -7.58
CA GLU A 669 -4.06 -69.77 -6.86
C GLU A 669 -2.82 -68.97 -6.41
N LYS A 670 -1.68 -69.65 -6.23
CA LYS A 670 -0.38 -69.06 -5.89
C LYS A 670 0.46 -68.66 -7.10
N THR A 671 -0.09 -68.66 -8.31
CA THR A 671 0.64 -68.18 -9.49
C THR A 671 0.81 -66.66 -9.43
N PRO A 672 2.04 -66.12 -9.59
CA PRO A 672 2.29 -64.68 -9.53
C PRO A 672 1.65 -63.94 -10.71
N ARG A 673 0.89 -62.89 -10.40
CA ARG A 673 0.26 -61.98 -11.36
C ARG A 673 0.38 -60.53 -10.88
N HIS A 674 0.10 -59.59 -11.79
CA HIS A 674 0.19 -58.17 -11.48
C HIS A 674 -1.17 -57.64 -11.00
N TRP A 675 -1.13 -56.93 -9.88
CA TRP A 675 -2.28 -56.28 -9.28
C TRP A 675 -2.21 -54.77 -9.46
N VAL A 676 -3.38 -54.17 -9.64
CA VAL A 676 -3.54 -52.72 -9.69
C VAL A 676 -4.79 -52.29 -8.92
N GLU A 677 -4.81 -51.04 -8.46
CA GLU A 677 -6.02 -50.41 -7.94
C GLU A 677 -6.80 -49.69 -9.04
N CYS A 678 -8.13 -49.84 -9.06
CA CYS A 678 -8.97 -49.05 -9.93
C CYS A 678 -8.87 -47.55 -9.59
N GLY A 679 -8.45 -46.74 -10.55
CA GLY A 679 -8.29 -45.29 -10.44
C GLY A 679 -9.58 -44.47 -10.49
N SER A 680 -10.76 -45.11 -10.48
CA SER A 680 -12.04 -44.43 -10.28
C SER A 680 -12.14 -43.96 -8.82
N SER A 681 -12.53 -42.70 -8.61
CA SER A 681 -12.60 -42.04 -7.29
C SER A 681 -13.46 -42.83 -6.29
N GLU A 682 -14.57 -43.40 -6.74
CA GLU A 682 -15.53 -44.12 -5.89
C GLU A 682 -15.21 -45.61 -5.70
N CYS A 683 -14.48 -46.24 -6.64
CA CYS A 683 -14.28 -47.69 -6.63
C CYS A 683 -13.09 -48.12 -5.76
N ARG A 684 -11.87 -47.69 -6.13
CA ARG A 684 -10.62 -47.97 -5.40
C ARG A 684 -10.38 -49.44 -5.03
N CYS A 685 -10.98 -50.36 -5.79
CA CYS A 685 -10.81 -51.79 -5.57
C CYS A 685 -9.57 -52.32 -6.30
N ALA A 686 -8.84 -53.21 -5.64
CA ALA A 686 -7.74 -53.95 -6.23
C ALA A 686 -8.23 -55.12 -7.09
N TYR A 687 -7.59 -55.33 -8.23
CA TYR A 687 -7.89 -56.42 -9.17
C TYR A 687 -6.65 -56.85 -9.96
N VAL A 688 -6.72 -58.05 -10.54
CA VAL A 688 -5.63 -58.64 -11.33
C VAL A 688 -5.67 -58.13 -12.78
N VAL A 689 -4.50 -57.82 -13.33
CA VAL A 689 -4.31 -57.45 -14.74
C VAL A 689 -3.54 -58.55 -15.46
N TYR A 690 -4.09 -59.01 -16.58
CA TYR A 690 -3.48 -60.04 -17.42
C TYR A 690 -2.53 -59.42 -18.47
N ASP A 691 -3.00 -58.39 -19.18
CA ASP A 691 -2.21 -57.65 -20.17
C ASP A 691 -1.63 -56.37 -19.54
N ILE A 692 -0.40 -56.47 -19.01
CA ILE A 692 0.28 -55.34 -18.38
C ILE A 692 0.93 -54.40 -19.39
N ASP A 693 1.34 -54.94 -20.53
CA ASP A 693 2.11 -54.24 -21.55
C ASP A 693 1.21 -53.21 -22.26
N LYS A 694 -0.10 -53.50 -22.36
CA LYS A 694 -1.11 -52.53 -22.82
C LYS A 694 -1.64 -51.59 -21.73
N LEU A 695 -1.23 -51.72 -20.46
CA LEU A 695 -1.67 -50.81 -19.40
C LEU A 695 -0.79 -49.54 -19.37
N ASN A 696 -1.10 -48.62 -20.29
CA ASN A 696 -0.46 -47.31 -20.47
C ASN A 696 -1.33 -46.13 -20.00
N VAL A 697 -2.51 -46.39 -19.42
CA VAL A 697 -3.44 -45.39 -18.88
C VAL A 697 -3.79 -45.72 -17.43
N LYS A 698 -4.43 -44.77 -16.73
CA LYS A 698 -4.92 -44.95 -15.35
C LYS A 698 -5.78 -46.23 -15.27
N PRO A 699 -5.47 -47.18 -14.37
CA PRO A 699 -6.18 -48.46 -14.33
C PRO A 699 -7.67 -48.27 -14.03
N LYS A 700 -8.54 -48.98 -14.76
CA LYS A 700 -9.99 -49.02 -14.51
C LYS A 700 -10.46 -50.45 -14.56
N CYS A 701 -11.14 -50.92 -13.51
CA CYS A 701 -11.70 -52.26 -13.48
C CYS A 701 -12.85 -52.42 -14.50
N HIS A 702 -13.23 -53.65 -14.79
CA HIS A 702 -14.29 -53.94 -15.77
C HIS A 702 -15.61 -53.23 -15.44
N TYR A 703 -16.06 -53.29 -14.18
CA TYR A 703 -17.30 -52.66 -13.72
C TYR A 703 -17.30 -51.13 -13.92
N CYS A 704 -16.18 -50.46 -13.64
CA CYS A 704 -16.06 -49.01 -13.86
C CYS A 704 -15.84 -48.64 -15.34
N ARG A 705 -15.37 -49.58 -16.17
CA ARG A 705 -15.25 -49.38 -17.62
C ARG A 705 -16.59 -49.53 -18.32
N TYR A 706 -17.49 -50.37 -17.80
CA TYR A 706 -18.82 -50.63 -18.35
C TYR A 706 -19.89 -50.47 -17.27
N PRO A 707 -20.43 -49.25 -17.06
CA PRO A 707 -21.40 -48.96 -16.00
C PRO A 707 -22.67 -49.83 -16.03
N ALA A 708 -23.05 -50.35 -17.20
CA ALA A 708 -24.16 -51.31 -17.36
C ALA A 708 -23.96 -52.63 -16.58
N ALA A 709 -22.72 -52.96 -16.20
CA ALA A 709 -22.40 -54.13 -15.37
C ALA A 709 -22.73 -53.93 -13.87
N GLY A 710 -23.06 -52.71 -13.44
CA GLY A 710 -23.34 -52.36 -12.05
C GLY A 710 -22.12 -51.85 -11.28
N LYS A 711 -22.32 -51.46 -10.01
CA LYS A 711 -21.23 -51.04 -9.12
C LYS A 711 -20.28 -52.21 -8.86
N ALA A 712 -18.98 -51.94 -8.79
CA ALA A 712 -17.98 -52.97 -8.54
C ALA A 712 -18.24 -53.65 -7.19
N PRO A 713 -18.54 -54.96 -7.15
CA PRO A 713 -18.74 -55.68 -5.91
C PRO A 713 -17.36 -55.90 -5.26
N PHE A 714 -17.23 -55.62 -3.96
CA PHE A 714 -15.96 -55.76 -3.25
C PHE A 714 -16.11 -56.40 -1.87
N VAL A 715 -15.01 -56.95 -1.36
CA VAL A 715 -14.81 -57.34 0.04
C VAL A 715 -13.62 -56.56 0.62
N SER A 716 -13.64 -56.28 1.91
CA SER A 716 -12.59 -55.55 2.62
C SER A 716 -11.72 -56.51 3.42
N CYS A 717 -10.41 -56.39 3.29
CA CYS A 717 -9.45 -57.16 4.10
C CYS A 717 -9.59 -56.82 5.59
N LYS A 718 -9.65 -57.82 6.48
CA LYS A 718 -9.73 -57.61 7.93
C LYS A 718 -8.47 -56.93 8.51
N THR A 719 -7.31 -57.21 7.94
CA THR A 719 -6.02 -56.69 8.42
C THR A 719 -5.72 -55.29 7.88
N CYS A 720 -5.68 -55.14 6.55
CA CYS A 720 -5.26 -53.89 5.92
C CYS A 720 -6.41 -53.08 5.34
N THR A 721 -7.67 -53.49 5.50
CA THR A 721 -8.88 -52.79 5.01
C THR A 721 -8.94 -52.47 3.50
N ASN A 722 -7.98 -52.96 2.69
CA ASN A 722 -8.01 -52.85 1.24
C ASN A 722 -9.26 -53.52 0.65
N ARG A 723 -9.86 -52.85 -0.33
CA ARG A 723 -11.01 -53.38 -1.09
C ARG A 723 -10.50 -54.21 -2.25
N VAL A 724 -11.03 -55.42 -2.40
CA VAL A 724 -10.71 -56.33 -3.51
C VAL A 724 -12.00 -56.63 -4.26
N ILE A 725 -11.98 -56.60 -5.59
CA ILE A 725 -13.17 -56.94 -6.38
C ILE A 725 -13.55 -58.40 -6.12
N TRP A 726 -14.79 -58.62 -5.71
CA TRP A 726 -15.31 -59.93 -5.40
C TRP A 726 -16.83 -59.98 -5.63
N PRO A 727 -17.27 -60.58 -6.76
CA PRO A 727 -18.69 -60.73 -7.08
C PRO A 727 -19.46 -61.52 -6.03
N GLU A 728 -20.71 -61.13 -5.78
CA GLU A 728 -21.58 -61.73 -4.74
C GLU A 728 -21.80 -63.22 -4.95
N GLU A 729 -21.92 -63.67 -6.21
CA GLU A 729 -22.07 -65.08 -6.60
C GLU A 729 -20.95 -66.01 -6.08
N TYR A 730 -19.79 -65.44 -5.74
CA TYR A 730 -18.60 -66.17 -5.28
C TYR A 730 -18.25 -65.87 -3.82
N ARG A 731 -19.11 -65.16 -3.07
CA ARG A 731 -18.88 -64.91 -1.65
C ARG A 731 -19.38 -66.10 -0.83
N THR A 732 -18.46 -66.81 -0.18
CA THR A 732 -18.78 -67.81 0.85
C THR A 732 -18.85 -67.15 2.23
N GLU A 733 -19.24 -67.87 3.28
CA GLU A 733 -19.20 -67.34 4.66
C GLU A 733 -17.80 -66.86 5.08
N ALA A 734 -16.75 -67.45 4.49
CA ALA A 734 -15.35 -67.05 4.69
C ALA A 734 -15.05 -65.62 4.20
N ALA A 735 -15.94 -64.98 3.44
CA ALA A 735 -15.79 -63.58 3.03
C ALA A 735 -15.88 -62.59 4.21
N LYS A 736 -16.44 -62.99 5.37
CA LYS A 736 -16.52 -62.15 6.57
C LYS A 736 -15.17 -61.96 7.27
N ASP A 737 -14.28 -62.95 7.19
CA ASP A 737 -12.92 -62.92 7.74
C ASP A 737 -11.85 -62.84 6.64
N PHE A 738 -12.18 -62.22 5.52
CA PHE A 738 -11.31 -62.16 4.34
C PHE A 738 -9.97 -61.46 4.64
N GLN A 739 -8.87 -62.11 4.24
CA GLN A 739 -7.52 -61.55 4.23
C GLN A 739 -7.06 -61.43 2.77
N CYS A 740 -6.52 -60.28 2.37
CA CYS A 740 -6.05 -60.13 0.99
C CYS A 740 -4.73 -60.87 0.76
N VAL A 741 -4.45 -61.26 -0.49
CA VAL A 741 -3.25 -62.02 -0.89
C VAL A 741 -1.95 -61.42 -0.37
N PHE A 742 -1.85 -60.09 -0.31
CA PHE A 742 -0.64 -59.41 0.19
C PHE A 742 -0.48 -59.49 1.70
N CYS A 743 -1.58 -59.52 2.45
CA CYS A 743 -1.55 -59.76 3.88
C CYS A 743 -1.26 -61.23 4.19
N GLU A 744 -1.78 -62.17 3.39
CA GLU A 744 -1.48 -63.61 3.52
C GLU A 744 0.00 -63.89 3.25
N GLU A 745 0.60 -63.18 2.29
CA GLU A 745 2.04 -63.22 2.01
C GLU A 745 2.91 -62.53 3.07
N GLY A 746 2.32 -61.91 4.11
CA GLY A 746 3.07 -61.23 5.18
C GLY A 746 3.73 -59.91 4.76
N ARG A 747 3.29 -59.28 3.67
CA ARG A 747 3.87 -58.01 3.19
C ARG A 747 3.37 -56.81 4.01
N PRO A 748 4.16 -55.71 4.09
CA PRO A 748 3.70 -54.45 4.68
C PRO A 748 2.58 -53.85 3.81
N THR A 749 1.35 -54.04 4.27
CA THR A 749 0.13 -53.64 3.54
C THR A 749 -0.53 -52.40 4.10
N ILE A 750 -0.03 -51.89 5.24
CA ILE A 750 -0.38 -50.60 5.82
C ILE A 750 0.85 -49.72 5.64
N VAL A 751 0.67 -48.57 5.03
CA VAL A 751 1.76 -47.65 4.70
C VAL A 751 1.51 -46.28 5.32
N ASP A 752 2.59 -45.67 5.80
CA ASP A 752 2.58 -44.28 6.26
C ASP A 752 2.49 -43.36 5.05
N ARG A 753 1.51 -42.48 5.06
CA ARG A 753 1.33 -41.45 4.05
C ARG A 753 1.32 -40.07 4.71
N PRO A 754 2.27 -39.19 4.35
CA PRO A 754 2.18 -37.78 4.69
C PRO A 754 0.91 -37.17 4.10
N THR A 755 0.16 -36.44 4.92
CA THR A 755 -1.07 -35.73 4.57
C THR A 755 -1.21 -34.46 5.40
N THR A 756 -2.28 -33.70 5.19
CA THR A 756 -2.60 -32.51 5.98
C THR A 756 -4.08 -32.47 6.32
N ALA A 757 -4.46 -31.72 7.35
CA ALA A 757 -5.87 -31.54 7.69
C ALA A 757 -6.68 -30.94 6.52
N ARG A 758 -6.06 -30.08 5.69
CA ARG A 758 -6.68 -29.55 4.46
C ARG A 758 -6.99 -30.65 3.45
N GLU A 759 -6.06 -31.60 3.24
CA GLU A 759 -6.31 -32.75 2.36
C GLU A 759 -7.43 -33.65 2.91
N LEU A 760 -7.43 -33.92 4.22
CA LEU A 760 -8.47 -34.70 4.87
C LEU A 760 -9.85 -34.05 4.75
N ASN A 761 -9.94 -32.74 4.88
CA ASN A 761 -11.19 -31.98 4.81
C ASN A 761 -11.85 -32.05 3.43
N LYS A 762 -11.10 -32.29 2.35
CA LYS A 762 -11.66 -32.45 0.99
C LYS A 762 -12.62 -33.64 0.89
N GLU A 763 -12.33 -34.73 1.62
CA GLU A 763 -13.13 -35.96 1.58
C GLU A 763 -14.04 -36.13 2.80
N ASN A 764 -13.66 -35.61 3.97
CA ASN A 764 -14.35 -35.86 5.24
C ASN A 764 -15.06 -34.62 5.82
N THR A 765 -14.99 -33.48 5.14
CA THR A 765 -15.40 -32.14 5.64
C THR A 765 -14.58 -31.69 6.86
N ALA A 766 -14.80 -30.46 7.34
CA ALA A 766 -14.12 -29.92 8.53
C ALA A 766 -14.79 -30.32 9.86
N ALA A 767 -15.87 -31.11 9.83
CA ALA A 767 -16.70 -31.43 11.00
C ALA A 767 -15.94 -32.20 12.10
N TRP A 768 -14.87 -32.92 11.74
CA TRP A 768 -14.02 -33.62 12.71
C TRP A 768 -13.10 -32.66 13.51
N ILE A 769 -12.94 -31.43 13.06
CA ILE A 769 -12.16 -30.38 13.75
C ILE A 769 -13.09 -29.37 14.42
N ILE A 770 -14.10 -28.89 13.69
CA ILE A 770 -15.03 -27.86 14.16
C ILE A 770 -16.44 -28.44 14.20
N GLY A 771 -16.99 -28.54 15.41
CA GLY A 771 -18.42 -28.75 15.63
C GLY A 771 -19.18 -27.44 15.45
N GLN A 772 -20.23 -27.49 14.62
CA GLN A 772 -21.09 -26.35 14.31
C GLN A 772 -22.55 -26.67 14.61
N LYS A 773 -23.18 -25.93 15.52
CA LYS A 773 -24.60 -26.09 15.85
C LYS A 773 -25.47 -25.20 14.96
N GLY A 774 -25.89 -25.70 13.80
CA GLY A 774 -26.85 -25.00 12.92
C GLY A 774 -26.29 -23.79 12.12
N LEU A 775 -25.08 -23.32 12.40
CA LEU A 775 -24.42 -22.22 11.69
C LEU A 775 -23.16 -22.70 10.94
N THR A 776 -23.20 -22.69 9.60
CA THR A 776 -22.10 -23.20 8.76
C THR A 776 -21.07 -22.11 8.45
N ILE A 777 -20.04 -21.98 9.29
CA ILE A 777 -18.97 -20.97 9.11
C ILE A 777 -17.80 -21.53 8.31
N GLY A 778 -17.49 -22.83 8.47
CA GLY A 778 -16.25 -23.44 7.98
C GLY A 778 -14.96 -22.72 8.41
N PHE A 779 -13.87 -22.98 7.69
CA PHE A 779 -12.63 -22.20 7.77
C PHE A 779 -12.63 -21.14 6.66
N THR A 780 -12.61 -19.86 7.02
CA THR A 780 -12.83 -18.74 6.09
C THR A 780 -11.55 -18.14 5.53
N GLY A 781 -10.39 -18.41 6.15
CA GLY A 781 -9.10 -17.78 5.84
C GLY A 781 -9.02 -16.30 6.24
N ARG A 782 -10.10 -15.70 6.76
CA ARG A 782 -10.17 -14.28 7.13
C ARG A 782 -9.61 -14.02 8.53
N SER A 783 -9.43 -12.74 8.89
CA SER A 783 -9.10 -12.37 10.27
C SER A 783 -10.24 -12.73 11.22
N ILE A 784 -9.92 -12.99 12.49
CA ILE A 784 -10.94 -13.30 13.51
C ILE A 784 -11.89 -12.10 13.66
N TYR A 785 -11.36 -10.88 13.59
CA TYR A 785 -12.17 -9.66 13.56
C TYR A 785 -13.24 -9.69 12.47
N ALA A 786 -12.88 -10.06 11.23
CA ALA A 786 -13.85 -10.14 10.14
C ALA A 786 -14.92 -11.22 10.38
N THR A 787 -14.56 -12.34 11.01
CA THR A 787 -15.51 -13.41 11.37
C THR A 787 -16.46 -12.95 12.48
N VAL A 788 -15.94 -12.28 13.51
CA VAL A 788 -16.73 -11.70 14.62
C VAL A 788 -17.65 -10.59 14.11
N LYS A 789 -17.17 -9.74 13.20
CA LYS A 789 -18.00 -8.71 12.57
C LYS A 789 -19.16 -9.28 11.76
N ALA A 790 -18.98 -10.46 11.15
CA ALA A 790 -20.01 -11.10 10.35
C ALA A 790 -21.07 -11.83 11.21
N HIS A 791 -20.72 -12.35 12.38
CA HIS A 791 -21.60 -13.23 13.15
C HIS A 791 -21.85 -12.82 14.60
N THR A 792 -21.17 -11.79 15.14
CA THR A 792 -21.08 -11.42 16.58
C THR A 792 -20.35 -12.44 17.46
N ALA A 793 -19.85 -12.00 18.61
CA ALA A 793 -19.01 -12.82 19.48
C ALA A 793 -19.81 -13.93 20.20
N GLU A 794 -21.01 -13.60 20.65
CA GLU A 794 -21.92 -14.49 21.40
C GLU A 794 -22.38 -15.65 20.52
N VAL A 795 -22.80 -15.36 19.30
CA VAL A 795 -23.23 -16.40 18.34
C VAL A 795 -22.06 -17.32 17.99
N LEU A 796 -20.84 -16.79 17.82
CA LEU A 796 -19.67 -17.64 17.56
C LEU A 796 -19.36 -18.54 18.75
N TYR A 797 -19.46 -18.01 19.97
CA TYR A 797 -19.24 -18.77 21.19
C TYR A 797 -20.24 -19.92 21.36
N ASP A 798 -21.52 -19.67 21.13
CA ASP A 798 -22.59 -20.66 21.33
C ASP A 798 -22.59 -21.76 20.25
N ASN A 799 -22.13 -21.44 19.04
CA ASN A 799 -22.28 -22.31 17.87
C ASN A 799 -20.98 -22.99 17.41
N ILE A 800 -19.80 -22.54 17.85
CA ILE A 800 -18.51 -23.14 17.50
C ILE A 800 -17.95 -23.93 18.69
N SER A 801 -17.58 -25.17 18.42
CA SER A 801 -16.79 -26.00 19.34
C SER A 801 -15.63 -26.65 18.60
N ILE A 802 -14.46 -26.71 19.22
CA ILE A 802 -13.26 -27.33 18.65
C ILE A 802 -13.11 -28.74 19.24
N PHE A 803 -13.03 -29.76 18.37
CA PHE A 803 -12.98 -31.19 18.72
C PHE A 803 -14.17 -31.70 19.56
N SER A 804 -15.40 -31.39 19.16
CA SER A 804 -16.61 -31.81 19.90
C SER A 804 -16.97 -33.30 19.76
N GLN A 805 -16.51 -33.96 18.70
CA GLN A 805 -16.68 -35.40 18.48
C GLN A 805 -15.28 -36.00 18.44
N THR A 806 -14.90 -36.76 19.47
CA THR A 806 -13.60 -37.47 19.55
C THR A 806 -13.76 -38.99 19.57
N THR A 807 -14.98 -39.50 19.70
CA THR A 807 -15.32 -40.93 19.74
C THR A 807 -15.97 -41.36 18.41
N ASP A 808 -15.52 -42.49 17.86
CA ASP A 808 -16.05 -43.14 16.63
C ASP A 808 -15.88 -42.35 15.31
N LEU A 809 -14.80 -41.58 15.17
CA LEU A 809 -14.47 -40.91 13.91
C LEU A 809 -13.91 -41.88 12.87
N SER A 810 -14.60 -42.02 11.74
CA SER A 810 -14.09 -42.72 10.55
C SER A 810 -13.65 -41.72 9.49
N LEU A 811 -12.34 -41.50 9.35
CA LEU A 811 -11.76 -40.65 8.31
C LEU A 811 -11.24 -41.48 7.14
N THR A 812 -11.30 -40.91 5.95
CA THR A 812 -10.83 -41.55 4.71
C THR A 812 -9.90 -40.65 3.90
N ILE A 813 -8.97 -41.25 3.15
CA ILE A 813 -8.14 -40.57 2.15
C ILE A 813 -8.17 -41.39 0.87
N ARG A 814 -8.51 -40.76 -0.25
CA ARG A 814 -8.82 -41.43 -1.52
C ARG A 814 -9.83 -42.55 -1.31
N LYS A 815 -10.86 -42.32 -0.48
CA LYS A 815 -11.86 -43.32 -0.02
C LYS A 815 -11.30 -44.54 0.72
N LYS A 816 -10.01 -44.55 1.08
CA LYS A 816 -9.42 -45.58 1.93
C LYS A 816 -9.54 -45.18 3.40
N PRO A 817 -9.98 -46.08 4.29
CA PRO A 817 -10.09 -45.77 5.71
C PRO A 817 -8.70 -45.59 6.34
N ILE A 818 -8.57 -44.54 7.15
CA ILE A 818 -7.37 -44.29 7.97
C ILE A 818 -7.44 -45.20 9.19
N GLN A 819 -6.35 -45.90 9.52
CA GLN A 819 -6.33 -46.84 10.64
C GLN A 819 -5.90 -46.19 11.97
N ASN A 820 -5.13 -45.10 11.92
CA ASN A 820 -4.57 -44.41 13.08
C ASN A 820 -5.27 -43.06 13.36
N VAL A 821 -6.59 -42.99 13.21
CA VAL A 821 -7.36 -41.73 13.37
C VAL A 821 -7.09 -41.06 14.72
N ASN A 822 -7.09 -41.83 15.82
CA ASN A 822 -6.85 -41.27 17.16
C ASN A 822 -5.45 -40.68 17.31
N GLU A 823 -4.41 -41.37 16.84
CA GLU A 823 -3.04 -40.86 16.86
C GLU A 823 -2.91 -39.56 16.04
N LEU A 824 -3.57 -39.51 14.88
CA LEU A 824 -3.58 -38.33 14.00
C LEU A 824 -4.29 -37.14 14.66
N LEU A 825 -5.41 -37.39 15.34
CA LEU A 825 -6.15 -36.38 16.11
C LEU A 825 -5.31 -35.84 17.26
N GLU A 826 -4.64 -36.70 18.03
CA GLU A 826 -3.77 -36.31 19.12
C GLU A 826 -2.59 -35.44 18.64
N GLN A 827 -1.96 -35.84 17.52
CA GLN A 827 -0.90 -35.04 16.88
C GLN A 827 -1.41 -33.64 16.51
N TYR A 828 -2.59 -33.55 15.90
CA TYR A 828 -3.16 -32.27 15.48
C TYR A 828 -3.62 -31.41 16.67
N GLN A 829 -4.25 -32.02 17.68
CA GLN A 829 -4.64 -31.37 18.93
C GLN A 829 -3.43 -30.81 19.68
N LYS A 830 -2.29 -31.50 19.66
CA LYS A 830 -1.05 -31.05 20.31
C LYS A 830 -0.55 -29.72 19.73
N TRP A 831 -0.68 -29.47 18.43
CA TRP A 831 -0.32 -28.18 17.83
C TRP A 831 -1.19 -27.04 18.37
N ILE A 832 -2.50 -27.28 18.51
CA ILE A 832 -3.45 -26.27 18.99
C ILE A 832 -3.27 -26.03 20.49
N SER A 833 -3.17 -27.08 21.30
CA SER A 833 -3.01 -26.96 22.76
C SER A 833 -1.66 -26.37 23.17
N SER A 834 -0.60 -26.64 22.42
CA SER A 834 0.71 -26.00 22.63
C SER A 834 0.79 -24.56 22.11
N ASN A 835 -0.26 -24.03 21.50
CA ASN A 835 -0.29 -22.71 20.85
C ASN A 835 0.79 -22.52 19.77
N THR A 836 1.23 -23.60 19.12
CA THR A 836 2.29 -23.54 18.10
C THR A 836 1.71 -23.60 16.69
N ILE A 837 2.48 -23.08 15.74
CA ILE A 837 2.19 -23.13 14.30
C ILE A 837 3.41 -23.80 13.67
N GLU A 838 3.19 -24.72 12.74
CA GLU A 838 4.28 -25.25 11.94
C GLU A 838 4.87 -24.11 11.08
N TYR A 839 6.16 -23.84 11.24
CA TYR A 839 6.90 -22.99 10.32
C TYR A 839 7.85 -23.85 9.50
N LYS A 840 7.94 -23.55 8.21
CA LYS A 840 8.80 -24.23 7.25
C LYS A 840 9.80 -23.26 6.64
N THR A 841 10.94 -23.80 6.25
CA THR A 841 12.03 -23.03 5.66
C THR A 841 11.84 -22.90 4.15
N CYS A 842 12.04 -21.70 3.63
CA CYS A 842 12.18 -21.49 2.19
C CYS A 842 13.53 -22.07 1.72
N ASN A 843 13.52 -22.99 0.75
CA ASN A 843 14.75 -23.64 0.29
C ASN A 843 15.69 -22.71 -0.51
N LEU A 844 15.28 -21.47 -0.83
CA LEU A 844 16.10 -20.51 -1.56
C LEU A 844 16.69 -19.42 -0.66
N CYS A 845 15.89 -18.76 0.17
CA CYS A 845 16.38 -17.72 1.09
C CYS A 845 16.75 -18.25 2.48
N PHE A 846 16.43 -19.52 2.79
CA PHE A 846 16.68 -20.16 4.08
C PHE A 846 15.98 -19.52 5.29
N ASP A 847 15.06 -18.58 5.07
CA ASP A 847 14.22 -18.04 6.14
C ASP A 847 13.19 -19.10 6.57
N SER A 848 13.15 -19.36 7.88
CA SER A 848 12.31 -20.34 8.56
C SER A 848 11.04 -19.74 9.16
N SER A 849 10.65 -18.53 8.74
CA SER A 849 9.50 -17.80 9.28
C SER A 849 8.21 -18.00 8.48
N PHE A 850 8.18 -18.92 7.50
CA PHE A 850 7.02 -19.09 6.61
C PHE A 850 6.07 -20.16 7.11
N LYS A 851 4.76 -19.91 7.00
CA LYS A 851 3.76 -20.95 7.19
C LYS A 851 3.77 -21.89 5.97
N PRO A 852 3.39 -23.17 6.12
CA PRO A 852 3.35 -24.11 5.00
C PRO A 852 2.56 -23.63 3.77
N GLN A 853 1.48 -22.87 4.00
CA GLN A 853 0.65 -22.26 2.95
C GLN A 853 1.33 -21.13 2.16
N ASP A 854 2.33 -20.47 2.75
CA ASP A 854 3.07 -19.35 2.16
C ASP A 854 4.29 -19.85 1.35
N LEU A 855 4.52 -21.16 1.36
CA LEU A 855 5.54 -21.85 0.58
C LEU A 855 4.93 -22.61 -0.58
N HIS A 856 5.51 -22.44 -1.76
CA HIS A 856 4.97 -22.98 -3.00
C HIS A 856 6.01 -23.86 -3.69
N GLU A 857 5.54 -24.79 -4.53
CA GLU A 857 6.43 -25.63 -5.33
C GLU A 857 7.31 -24.76 -6.23
N ALA A 858 8.63 -24.97 -6.19
CA ALA A 858 9.58 -24.13 -6.90
C ALA A 858 9.39 -24.13 -8.43
N CYS A 859 8.86 -25.21 -9.01
CA CYS A 859 8.64 -25.32 -10.45
C CYS A 859 7.43 -26.15 -10.87
N GLY A 860 6.72 -26.82 -9.96
CA GLY A 860 5.50 -27.59 -10.31
C GLY A 860 5.73 -28.86 -11.13
N ARG A 861 6.96 -29.37 -11.24
CA ARG A 861 7.29 -30.60 -11.97
C ARG A 861 7.39 -31.80 -11.03
N ARG A 862 6.82 -32.95 -11.43
CA ARG A 862 6.92 -34.21 -10.67
C ARG A 862 8.39 -34.54 -10.34
N GLY A 863 8.63 -34.93 -9.09
CA GLY A 863 9.97 -35.21 -8.54
C GLY A 863 10.78 -33.97 -8.11
N CYS A 864 10.26 -32.74 -8.26
CA CYS A 864 10.86 -31.57 -7.62
C CYS A 864 10.11 -31.24 -6.33
N HIS A 865 10.66 -31.63 -5.18
CA HIS A 865 10.03 -31.44 -3.86
C HIS A 865 10.43 -30.14 -3.16
N ASN A 866 11.16 -29.25 -3.85
CA ASN A 866 11.63 -27.99 -3.26
C ASN A 866 10.50 -26.96 -3.18
N LYS A 867 10.35 -26.35 -2.00
CA LYS A 867 9.38 -25.27 -1.76
C LYS A 867 10.07 -23.95 -1.45
N ILE A 868 9.52 -22.85 -1.96
CA ILE A 868 10.07 -21.50 -1.84
C ILE A 868 8.95 -20.48 -1.59
N CYS A 869 9.28 -19.35 -0.95
CA CYS A 869 8.31 -18.29 -0.65
C CYS A 869 7.93 -17.48 -1.91
N THR A 870 6.82 -16.75 -1.85
CA THR A 870 6.32 -15.89 -2.94
C THR A 870 7.38 -14.88 -3.41
N ASP A 871 8.11 -14.25 -2.49
CA ASP A 871 9.13 -13.26 -2.84
C ASP A 871 10.31 -13.89 -3.59
N CYS A 872 10.71 -15.11 -3.20
CA CYS A 872 11.75 -15.87 -3.90
C CYS A 872 11.30 -16.27 -5.32
N ILE A 873 10.02 -16.61 -5.51
CA ILE A 873 9.46 -16.90 -6.85
C ILE A 873 9.50 -15.66 -7.72
N LYS A 874 8.97 -14.53 -7.21
CA LYS A 874 8.92 -13.27 -7.94
C LYS A 874 10.33 -12.74 -8.22
N SER A 875 11.23 -12.82 -7.26
CA SER A 875 12.62 -12.40 -7.42
C SER A 875 13.33 -13.27 -8.46
N TRP A 876 13.28 -14.60 -8.36
CA TRP A 876 14.00 -15.47 -9.28
C TRP A 876 13.47 -15.37 -10.71
N TYR A 877 12.18 -15.64 -10.93
CA TYR A 877 11.61 -15.67 -12.27
C TYR A 877 11.32 -14.26 -12.84
N GLY A 878 11.10 -13.27 -11.96
CA GLY A 878 10.91 -11.87 -12.32
C GLY A 878 12.20 -11.11 -12.60
N MET A 879 13.39 -11.72 -12.50
CA MET A 879 14.63 -11.12 -13.04
C MET A 879 14.54 -10.79 -14.54
N ASN A 880 13.65 -11.46 -15.28
CA ASN A 880 13.41 -11.18 -16.69
C ASN A 880 12.18 -10.29 -16.86
N GLU A 881 12.42 -9.03 -17.22
CA GLU A 881 11.38 -8.03 -17.47
C GLU A 881 11.57 -7.39 -18.85
N PRO A 882 10.49 -6.85 -19.46
CA PRO A 882 10.60 -6.09 -20.71
C PRO A 882 11.61 -4.95 -20.61
N GLY A 883 12.47 -4.83 -21.62
CA GLY A 883 13.49 -3.79 -21.70
C GLY A 883 14.79 -4.09 -20.96
N LYS A 884 14.87 -5.22 -20.23
CA LYS A 884 16.07 -5.64 -19.47
C LYS A 884 16.83 -6.78 -20.15
N MET A 885 18.01 -7.10 -19.60
CA MET A 885 18.79 -8.26 -20.02
C MET A 885 18.04 -9.56 -19.67
N VAL A 886 18.00 -10.52 -20.61
CA VAL A 886 17.42 -11.83 -20.39
C VAL A 886 18.43 -12.75 -19.68
N ASN A 887 18.16 -13.09 -18.43
CA ASN A 887 18.89 -14.07 -17.67
C ASN A 887 18.37 -15.50 -17.93
N LEU A 888 19.06 -16.22 -18.82
CA LEU A 888 18.68 -17.57 -19.24
C LEU A 888 18.65 -18.61 -18.09
N ASN A 889 19.40 -18.41 -17.01
CA ASN A 889 19.41 -19.33 -15.87
C ASN A 889 18.14 -19.20 -15.04
N SER A 890 17.65 -17.97 -14.88
CA SER A 890 16.41 -17.66 -14.17
C SER A 890 15.13 -18.08 -14.91
N LEU A 891 15.26 -18.52 -16.17
CA LEU A 891 14.19 -19.17 -16.93
C LEU A 891 13.93 -20.63 -16.48
N HIS A 892 14.86 -21.21 -15.72
CA HIS A 892 14.80 -22.58 -15.23
C HIS A 892 14.64 -22.62 -13.71
N CYS A 893 14.11 -23.73 -13.19
CA CYS A 893 14.04 -23.97 -11.75
C CYS A 893 15.43 -23.84 -11.11
N PRO A 894 15.59 -23.09 -9.99
CA PRO A 894 16.88 -22.92 -9.34
C PRO A 894 17.47 -24.25 -8.82
N PHE A 895 16.61 -25.24 -8.55
CA PHE A 895 17.00 -26.54 -7.98
C PHE A 895 17.17 -27.61 -9.06
N CYS A 896 16.08 -28.03 -9.71
CA CYS A 896 16.12 -29.16 -10.63
C CYS A 896 16.55 -28.78 -12.06
N ARG A 897 16.76 -27.48 -12.33
CA ARG A 897 17.14 -26.93 -13.65
C ARG A 897 16.20 -27.28 -14.81
N ARG A 898 15.06 -27.91 -14.53
CA ARG A 898 13.97 -28.13 -15.48
C ARG A 898 13.12 -26.87 -15.61
N GLU A 899 12.44 -26.77 -16.74
CA GLU A 899 11.48 -25.71 -17.02
C GLU A 899 10.30 -25.77 -16.05
N PRO A 900 9.89 -24.62 -15.46
CA PRO A 900 8.73 -24.58 -14.58
C PRO A 900 7.44 -24.86 -15.35
N ALA A 901 6.46 -25.44 -14.65
CA ALA A 901 5.12 -25.60 -15.17
C ALA A 901 4.47 -24.23 -15.42
N ALA A 902 3.77 -24.08 -16.55
CA ALA A 902 3.15 -22.80 -16.94
C ALA A 902 2.21 -22.24 -15.87
N LYS A 903 1.54 -23.10 -15.10
CA LYS A 903 0.67 -22.71 -13.98
C LYS A 903 1.40 -21.92 -12.89
N ILE A 904 2.66 -22.24 -12.61
CA ILE A 904 3.47 -21.53 -11.61
C ILE A 904 3.73 -20.10 -12.08
N LEU A 905 4.23 -19.91 -13.30
CA LEU A 905 4.54 -18.56 -13.81
C LEU A 905 3.30 -17.67 -13.96
N ARG A 906 2.18 -18.25 -14.43
CA ARG A 906 0.90 -17.53 -14.56
C ARG A 906 0.32 -17.12 -13.20
N GLY A 907 0.38 -18.01 -12.21
CA GLY A 907 -0.19 -17.76 -10.88
C GLY A 907 0.39 -16.52 -10.19
N TYR A 908 1.62 -16.12 -10.53
CA TYR A 908 2.28 -14.94 -9.97
C TYR A 908 2.38 -13.76 -10.94
N GLY A 909 1.66 -13.80 -12.08
CA GLY A 909 1.61 -12.69 -13.03
C GLY A 909 2.93 -12.38 -13.74
N LEU A 910 3.81 -13.37 -13.88
CA LEU A 910 5.14 -13.16 -14.47
C LEU A 910 5.09 -13.29 -15.99
N ASN A 911 5.38 -12.18 -16.69
CA ASN A 911 5.29 -12.09 -18.15
C ASN A 911 6.29 -12.98 -18.91
N VAL A 912 7.31 -13.50 -18.22
CA VAL A 912 8.39 -14.34 -18.78
C VAL A 912 7.86 -15.59 -19.50
N ALA A 913 6.66 -16.07 -19.13
CA ALA A 913 5.98 -17.18 -19.79
C ALA A 913 5.67 -16.94 -21.28
N THR A 914 5.73 -15.69 -21.76
CA THR A 914 5.33 -15.32 -23.13
C THR A 914 6.41 -14.67 -23.97
N LEU A 915 7.64 -14.61 -23.43
CA LEU A 915 8.82 -14.14 -24.15
C LEU A 915 9.10 -15.05 -25.34
N ALA A 916 9.09 -14.49 -26.55
CA ALA A 916 9.44 -15.18 -27.78
C ALA A 916 10.96 -15.20 -28.02
N GLY A 917 11.47 -16.05 -28.92
CA GLY A 917 12.88 -16.07 -29.32
C GLY A 917 13.86 -16.67 -28.30
N VAL A 918 13.37 -17.28 -27.23
CA VAL A 918 14.18 -17.84 -26.13
C VAL A 918 15.01 -19.03 -26.60
N GLN A 919 14.49 -19.84 -27.51
CA GLN A 919 15.22 -21.00 -28.03
C GLN A 919 16.50 -20.61 -28.76
N GLU A 920 16.45 -19.55 -29.57
CA GLU A 920 17.62 -18.99 -30.23
C GLU A 920 18.60 -18.39 -29.22
N ALA A 921 18.09 -17.72 -28.17
CA ALA A 921 18.89 -17.19 -27.08
C ALA A 921 19.65 -18.29 -26.32
N VAL A 922 19.01 -19.43 -26.05
CA VAL A 922 19.63 -20.59 -25.41
C VAL A 922 20.71 -21.22 -26.29
N LYS A 923 20.47 -21.40 -27.60
CA LYS A 923 21.46 -21.95 -28.54
C LYS A 923 22.71 -21.07 -28.64
N LYS A 924 22.53 -19.74 -28.63
CA LYS A 924 23.61 -18.75 -28.83
C LYS A 924 24.20 -18.20 -27.52
N ARG A 925 23.78 -18.75 -26.37
CA ARG A 925 24.11 -18.26 -25.01
C ARG A 925 25.59 -18.07 -24.72
N GLY A 926 26.47 -18.84 -25.37
CA GLY A 926 27.92 -18.79 -25.14
C GLY A 926 28.64 -17.63 -25.83
N LYS A 927 28.03 -17.05 -26.88
CA LYS A 927 28.66 -15.98 -27.69
C LYS A 927 27.96 -14.62 -27.52
N TRP A 928 26.66 -14.63 -27.26
CA TRP A 928 25.82 -13.42 -27.26
C TRP A 928 25.07 -13.25 -25.93
N ILE A 929 24.85 -11.99 -25.56
CA ILE A 929 23.95 -11.54 -24.50
C ILE A 929 22.66 -11.08 -25.17
N PHE A 930 21.52 -11.42 -24.58
CA PHE A 930 20.18 -11.14 -25.12
C PHE A 930 19.46 -10.12 -24.24
N GLY A 931 18.71 -9.20 -24.88
CA GLY A 931 17.79 -8.27 -24.23
C GLY A 931 16.34 -8.59 -24.60
N TRP A 932 15.40 -8.28 -23.70
CA TRP A 932 13.96 -8.36 -23.97
C TRP A 932 13.51 -7.08 -24.64
N CYS A 933 13.16 -7.14 -25.93
CA CYS A 933 12.69 -5.96 -26.66
C CYS A 933 11.29 -5.53 -26.18
N VAL A 934 11.13 -4.26 -25.76
CA VAL A 934 9.85 -3.72 -25.28
C VAL A 934 8.76 -3.65 -26.36
N ASP A 935 9.14 -3.53 -27.63
CA ASP A 935 8.17 -3.35 -28.72
C ASP A 935 7.64 -4.68 -29.27
N CYS A 936 8.49 -5.72 -29.38
CA CYS A 936 8.14 -6.99 -30.02
C CYS A 936 8.10 -8.19 -29.06
N ASP A 937 8.34 -7.99 -27.77
CA ASP A 937 8.34 -9.02 -26.73
C ASP A 937 9.13 -10.29 -27.08
N THR A 938 10.25 -10.08 -27.77
CA THR A 938 11.14 -11.14 -28.25
C THR A 938 12.53 -10.94 -27.67
N ALA A 939 13.17 -12.03 -27.26
CA ALA A 939 14.57 -12.05 -26.86
C ALA A 939 15.45 -11.86 -28.11
N LYS A 940 16.13 -10.71 -28.19
CA LYS A 940 16.99 -10.33 -29.33
C LYS A 940 18.43 -10.12 -28.86
N ILE A 941 19.38 -10.27 -29.78
CA ILE A 941 20.80 -10.08 -29.50
C ILE A 941 21.03 -8.62 -29.08
N TRP A 942 21.68 -8.42 -27.94
CA TRP A 942 22.08 -7.09 -27.47
C TRP A 942 23.55 -6.81 -27.76
N MET A 943 24.44 -7.73 -27.34
CA MET A 943 25.87 -7.59 -27.61
C MET A 943 26.61 -8.93 -27.51
N ALA A 944 27.81 -9.00 -28.08
CA ALA A 944 28.68 -10.16 -27.93
C ALA A 944 29.28 -10.19 -26.52
N ARG A 945 29.39 -11.38 -25.91
CA ARG A 945 29.97 -11.53 -24.56
C ARG A 945 31.43 -11.09 -24.48
N VAL A 946 32.17 -11.15 -25.58
CA VAL A 946 33.55 -10.67 -25.67
C VAL A 946 33.64 -9.16 -25.44
N CYS A 947 32.59 -8.40 -25.78
CA CYS A 947 32.52 -6.96 -25.53
C CYS A 947 32.23 -6.61 -24.06
N ALA A 948 31.87 -7.59 -23.23
CA ALA A 948 31.65 -7.43 -21.79
C ALA A 948 32.87 -7.85 -20.95
N GLN A 949 34.02 -8.17 -21.57
CA GLN A 949 35.26 -8.48 -20.85
C GLN A 949 35.81 -7.21 -20.18
N GLY A 950 35.48 -7.03 -18.89
CA GLY A 950 35.97 -5.91 -18.07
C GLY A 950 35.11 -5.55 -16.86
N GLY A 951 33.90 -6.10 -16.74
CA GLY A 951 33.01 -5.84 -15.61
C GLY A 951 31.57 -6.26 -15.87
N GLN A 952 30.69 -6.03 -14.89
CA GLN A 952 29.25 -6.23 -15.05
C GLN A 952 28.73 -5.21 -16.08
N PRO A 953 28.03 -5.61 -17.15
CA PRO A 953 27.48 -4.68 -18.13
C PRO A 953 26.56 -3.66 -17.45
N ALA A 954 26.54 -2.41 -17.93
CA ALA A 954 25.62 -1.39 -17.45
C ALA A 954 24.17 -1.90 -17.51
N GLU A 955 23.34 -1.49 -16.53
CA GLU A 955 21.93 -1.90 -16.48
C GLU A 955 21.21 -1.52 -17.78
N LEU A 956 20.77 -2.54 -18.52
CA LEU A 956 19.98 -2.36 -19.71
C LEU A 956 18.54 -2.03 -19.29
N ASN A 957 18.09 -0.81 -19.56
CA ASN A 957 16.72 -0.37 -19.32
C ASN A 957 16.12 0.15 -20.63
N GLY A 958 14.92 -0.33 -20.99
CA GLY A 958 14.20 0.12 -22.19
C GLY A 958 14.75 -0.40 -23.52
N PHE A 959 15.36 -1.59 -23.55
CA PHE A 959 15.90 -2.17 -24.78
C PHE A 959 14.86 -2.30 -25.91
N VAL A 960 15.21 -1.76 -27.06
CA VAL A 960 14.51 -1.93 -28.34
C VAL A 960 15.49 -2.56 -29.32
N CYS A 961 15.08 -3.62 -30.02
CA CYS A 961 15.97 -4.25 -31.00
C CYS A 961 16.10 -3.41 -32.28
N GLU A 962 17.20 -3.59 -33.02
CA GLU A 962 17.49 -2.86 -34.26
C GLU A 962 16.31 -2.89 -35.26
N GLU A 963 15.69 -4.06 -35.46
CA GLU A 963 14.51 -4.21 -36.33
C GLU A 963 13.33 -3.29 -35.92
N CYS A 964 13.14 -3.04 -34.62
CA CYS A 964 12.06 -2.19 -34.12
C CYS A 964 12.45 -0.71 -34.16
N GLU A 965 13.72 -0.37 -33.92
CA GLU A 965 14.23 0.98 -34.13
C GLU A 965 14.14 1.41 -35.61
N GLU A 966 14.47 0.51 -36.54
CA GLU A 966 14.35 0.76 -37.98
C GLU A 966 12.91 0.98 -38.42
N LYS A 967 11.95 0.24 -37.84
CA LYS A 967 10.52 0.47 -38.08
C LYS A 967 10.05 1.83 -37.56
N LYS A 968 10.53 2.28 -36.38
CA LYS A 968 10.22 3.60 -35.82
C LYS A 968 10.74 4.77 -36.67
N ARG A 969 11.82 4.56 -37.44
CA ARG A 969 12.38 5.58 -38.35
C ARG A 969 11.56 5.79 -39.63
N LYS A 970 10.55 4.96 -39.90
CA LYS A 970 9.58 5.16 -41.00
C LYS A 970 8.22 5.55 -40.38
N PRO A 971 7.77 6.81 -40.50
CA PRO A 971 6.47 7.21 -39.94
C PRO A 971 5.34 6.63 -40.80
N GLY A 972 4.74 5.53 -40.33
CA GLY A 972 3.57 4.91 -40.95
C GLY A 972 3.14 3.65 -40.20
N GLU A 973 1.98 3.74 -39.56
CA GLU A 973 1.23 2.70 -38.83
C GLU A 973 1.80 2.24 -37.48
N ARG A 974 1.12 2.62 -36.38
CA ARG A 974 1.19 1.86 -35.11
C ARG A 974 0.64 0.47 -35.41
N ASP A 975 1.32 -0.58 -34.96
CA ASP A 975 1.10 -1.99 -35.28
C ASP A 975 -0.20 -2.53 -34.62
N MET A 976 -1.35 -1.92 -34.95
CA MET A 976 -2.69 -2.31 -34.50
C MET A 976 -3.17 -3.51 -35.32
N LYS A 977 -3.58 -4.59 -34.64
CA LYS A 977 -3.95 -5.85 -35.28
C LYS A 977 -5.43 -6.15 -35.09
N HIS A 978 -6.06 -6.74 -36.10
CA HIS A 978 -7.48 -7.10 -36.06
C HIS A 978 -7.66 -8.46 -35.38
N CYS A 979 -8.71 -8.59 -34.56
CA CYS A 979 -9.11 -9.90 -34.06
C CYS A 979 -9.45 -10.83 -35.24
N PRO A 980 -8.90 -12.06 -35.31
CA PRO A 980 -9.15 -12.98 -36.42
C PRO A 980 -10.60 -13.50 -36.50
N LYS A 981 -11.42 -13.28 -35.46
CA LYS A 981 -12.84 -13.71 -35.40
C LYS A 981 -13.82 -12.57 -35.64
N CYS A 982 -13.70 -11.47 -34.90
CA CYS A 982 -14.66 -10.35 -34.97
C CYS A 982 -14.08 -9.06 -35.56
N SER A 983 -12.82 -9.08 -36.01
CA SER A 983 -12.13 -7.95 -36.64
C SER A 983 -12.02 -6.68 -35.78
N VAL A 984 -12.27 -6.77 -34.47
CA VAL A 984 -12.05 -5.64 -33.57
C VAL A 984 -10.56 -5.26 -33.58
N LEU A 985 -10.30 -3.97 -33.79
CA LEU A 985 -8.96 -3.40 -33.78
C LEU A 985 -8.38 -3.50 -32.37
N THR A 986 -7.19 -4.08 -32.25
CA THR A 986 -6.52 -4.31 -30.97
C THR A 986 -5.17 -3.62 -30.98
N GLU A 987 -4.97 -2.71 -30.04
CA GLU A 987 -3.68 -2.10 -29.72
C GLU A 987 -3.13 -2.76 -28.44
N LYS A 988 -1.90 -3.27 -28.51
CA LYS A 988 -1.23 -3.85 -27.34
C LYS A 988 -0.46 -2.77 -26.58
N MET A 989 -1.02 -2.30 -25.47
CA MET A 989 -0.40 -1.27 -24.63
C MET A 989 0.67 -1.83 -23.67
N ALA A 990 0.50 -3.07 -23.19
CA ALA A 990 1.43 -3.79 -22.32
C ALA A 990 1.06 -5.29 -22.23
N GLY A 991 1.91 -6.11 -21.62
CA GLY A 991 1.57 -7.49 -21.23
C GLY A 991 1.93 -8.57 -22.27
N CYS A 992 1.27 -9.72 -22.21
CA CYS A 992 1.70 -10.93 -22.93
C CYS A 992 1.24 -10.98 -24.41
N ASN A 993 1.88 -11.83 -25.23
CA ASN A 993 1.53 -12.03 -26.65
C ASN A 993 0.26 -12.86 -26.90
N HIS A 994 -0.42 -13.28 -25.83
CA HIS A 994 -1.71 -13.96 -25.89
C HIS A 994 -2.82 -12.94 -25.63
N ILE A 995 -3.65 -12.67 -26.63
CA ILE A 995 -4.76 -11.72 -26.54
C ILE A 995 -6.08 -12.47 -26.42
N THR A 996 -6.88 -12.08 -25.43
CA THR A 996 -8.28 -12.48 -25.32
C THR A 996 -9.16 -11.32 -25.79
N CYS A 997 -9.84 -11.50 -26.91
CA CYS A 997 -10.78 -10.51 -27.42
C CYS A 997 -12.12 -10.58 -26.66
N PRO A 998 -12.88 -9.47 -26.52
CA PRO A 998 -14.23 -9.48 -25.96
C PRO A 998 -15.20 -10.49 -26.61
N CYS A 999 -14.95 -10.91 -27.86
CA CYS A 999 -15.73 -11.95 -28.54
C CYS A 999 -15.42 -13.40 -28.07
N GLY A 1000 -14.55 -13.54 -27.05
CA GLY A 1000 -14.08 -14.81 -26.51
C GLY A 1000 -12.95 -15.47 -27.32
N GLN A 1001 -12.45 -14.83 -28.38
CA GLN A 1001 -11.37 -15.40 -29.19
C GLN A 1001 -10.00 -15.16 -28.54
N HIS A 1002 -9.25 -16.24 -28.34
CA HIS A 1002 -7.84 -16.21 -27.98
C HIS A 1002 -6.98 -16.22 -29.24
N TRP A 1003 -5.98 -15.35 -29.35
CA TRP A 1003 -5.13 -15.27 -30.54
C TRP A 1003 -3.73 -14.73 -30.24
N CYS A 1004 -2.79 -15.01 -31.15
CA CYS A 1004 -1.38 -14.65 -31.02
C CYS A 1004 -1.15 -13.25 -31.59
N TYR A 1005 -0.72 -12.30 -30.76
CA TYR A 1005 -0.44 -10.95 -31.24
C TYR A 1005 0.73 -10.91 -32.23
N VAL A 1006 1.65 -11.87 -32.18
CA VAL A 1006 2.83 -11.90 -33.06
C VAL A 1006 2.41 -12.16 -34.51
N CYS A 1007 1.65 -13.24 -34.78
CA CYS A 1007 1.29 -13.66 -36.14
C CYS A 1007 -0.20 -13.53 -36.51
N GLY A 1008 -1.07 -13.13 -35.58
CA GLY A 1008 -2.51 -13.01 -35.83
C GLY A 1008 -3.31 -14.32 -35.76
N LYS A 1009 -2.67 -15.46 -35.47
CA LYS A 1009 -3.33 -16.78 -35.51
C LYS A 1009 -4.31 -16.96 -34.35
N ALA A 1010 -5.56 -17.33 -34.67
CA ALA A 1010 -6.57 -17.76 -33.72
C ALA A 1010 -6.25 -19.15 -33.15
N SER A 1011 -6.41 -19.34 -31.83
CA SER A 1011 -6.27 -20.64 -31.18
C SER A 1011 -7.21 -20.76 -29.97
N PRO A 1012 -7.66 -21.96 -29.58
CA PRO A 1012 -8.29 -22.17 -28.27
C PRO A 1012 -7.36 -21.78 -27.10
N ALA A 1013 -7.93 -21.39 -25.96
CA ALA A 1013 -7.19 -20.88 -24.80
C ALA A 1013 -6.04 -21.82 -24.33
N GLY A 1014 -6.26 -23.13 -24.36
CA GLY A 1014 -5.25 -24.13 -23.97
C GLY A 1014 -4.11 -24.31 -24.99
N LEU A 1015 -4.35 -24.04 -26.28
CA LEU A 1015 -3.42 -24.35 -27.37
C LEU A 1015 -2.59 -23.15 -27.86
N ILE A 1016 -2.92 -21.94 -27.41
CA ILE A 1016 -2.23 -20.72 -27.85
C ILE A 1016 -0.75 -20.69 -27.42
N TYR A 1017 -0.45 -21.25 -26.25
CA TYR A 1017 0.92 -21.33 -25.73
C TYR A 1017 1.77 -22.35 -26.49
N ASP A 1018 1.19 -23.48 -26.90
CA ASP A 1018 1.84 -24.44 -27.79
C ASP A 1018 2.19 -23.81 -29.14
N HIS A 1019 1.31 -22.95 -29.66
CA HIS A 1019 1.57 -22.19 -30.87
C HIS A 1019 2.69 -21.16 -30.70
N LEU A 1020 2.68 -20.34 -29.63
CA LEU A 1020 3.76 -19.39 -29.32
C LEU A 1020 5.12 -20.10 -29.18
N ARG A 1021 5.12 -21.31 -28.63
CA ARG A 1021 6.29 -22.18 -28.55
C ARG A 1021 6.75 -22.67 -29.93
N ARG A 1022 5.88 -23.32 -30.71
CA ARG A 1022 6.25 -23.97 -31.98
C ARG A 1022 6.63 -22.97 -33.06
N GLU A 1023 5.87 -21.89 -33.18
CA GLU A 1023 6.02 -20.93 -34.29
C GLU A 1023 6.93 -19.75 -33.93
N HIS A 1024 7.04 -19.40 -32.64
CA HIS A 1024 7.75 -18.19 -32.20
C HIS A 1024 8.87 -18.44 -31.18
N GLY A 1025 9.20 -19.72 -30.90
CA GLY A 1025 10.33 -20.09 -30.06
C GLY A 1025 10.22 -19.62 -28.61
N GLY A 1026 8.99 -19.58 -28.07
CA GLY A 1026 8.72 -19.24 -26.66
C GLY A 1026 9.23 -20.28 -25.65
N LEU A 1027 9.06 -19.98 -24.35
CA LEU A 1027 9.75 -20.63 -23.21
C LEU A 1027 9.42 -22.11 -22.91
N PHE A 1028 8.50 -22.75 -23.62
CA PHE A 1028 8.11 -24.12 -23.27
C PHE A 1028 8.79 -25.11 -24.23
N PHE A 1029 9.28 -26.24 -23.76
CA PHE A 1029 9.54 -27.43 -24.57
C PHE A 1029 8.63 -28.58 -24.09
N ALA A 1030 8.22 -29.42 -25.05
CA ALA A 1030 7.22 -30.49 -24.99
C ALA A 1030 6.64 -30.82 -23.59
N ASP A 1031 5.32 -30.65 -23.43
CA ASP A 1031 4.59 -31.54 -22.54
C ASP A 1031 4.78 -32.95 -23.09
N ASN A 1032 5.75 -33.68 -22.53
CA ASN A 1032 5.58 -35.11 -22.45
C ASN A 1032 4.28 -35.30 -21.67
N ASN A 1033 3.34 -35.90 -22.39
CA ASN A 1033 1.95 -36.11 -22.08
C ASN A 1033 1.75 -36.91 -20.77
N ASP A 1034 2.08 -36.32 -19.64
CA ASP A 1034 1.73 -36.84 -18.31
C ASP A 1034 0.45 -36.11 -17.88
N GLY A 1035 -0.68 -36.62 -18.38
CA GLY A 1035 -2.03 -36.07 -18.28
C GLY A 1035 -2.41 -35.42 -16.95
N ASP A 1036 -2.38 -34.09 -16.97
CA ASP A 1036 -3.20 -33.22 -16.10
C ASP A 1036 -4.40 -32.76 -16.95
N ASP A 1037 -5.35 -33.67 -17.20
CA ASP A 1037 -6.75 -33.30 -17.46
C ASP A 1037 -7.41 -33.19 -16.07
N ASP A 1038 -7.29 -32.03 -15.44
CA ASP A 1038 -8.17 -31.63 -14.33
C ASP A 1038 -9.46 -31.05 -14.94
N ASP A 1039 -10.29 -31.93 -15.50
CA ASP A 1039 -11.74 -31.73 -15.55
C ASP A 1039 -12.31 -32.21 -14.21
N ASP A 1040 -12.20 -31.38 -13.17
CA ASP A 1040 -13.04 -31.44 -11.97
C ASP A 1040 -13.84 -30.14 -11.91
N TYR A 1041 -15.00 -30.15 -12.58
CA TYR A 1041 -16.15 -29.28 -12.31
C TYR A 1041 -17.19 -30.06 -11.52
#